data_AF-A0A9Q1LLC1-F1
#
_entry.id   AF-A0A9Q1LLC1-F1
#
_cell.length_a   1.000
_cell.length_b   1.000
_cell.length_c   1.000
_cell.angle_alpha   90.00
_cell.angle_beta   90.00
_cell.angle_gamma   90.00
#
_symmetry.space_group_name_H-M   'P 1'
#
loop_
_entity.id
_entity.type
_entity.pdbx_description
1 polymer ?
#
loop_
_entity_poly.entity_id
_entity_poly.type
_entity_poly.pdbx_seq_one_letter_code
_entity_poly.pdbx_strand_id
1 'polypeptide(L)'
;MENEREIIAQKCSNGIGIVEFFEGKNILVTGATGFLAKALIEKMLRTTPNVNKIYLLIRAKDKEAAFHRLTSEIIESKLFKCLEEMHGESYKLFIQSKVVPVVGNIYEPNLGMDIITAQKIAEEVDLIVDSAAITTFNERYDLALDANVNGPCQLMMFAKKCKKLKLFMHYSTAYANGGRKGLILEKPFTMGESITNEMITSNNVPSLHAAIELDLVSKLKNKINNNNGLEQNMKDLGLERAKLYGWQDTYSFTKAIGEMIINSMKDEIPILILRPSIITSSYKEPFSGWIQGFRAIDPLIFFYGKGDLPGLLCDPDCLVDVVPVDMVVNATMAAIAKHGYLQSPQLNVYHVASTCVNPVSLSQLFDYSYEYFNSFPLVNSKGDKVEVRKMKYFDKLSDFSNYILEVLSKQHRVQDLTEKELSKIQKRFKRKVEYLKHFSKLYEPYTFYGGWFHVGNMRNLMEEMSEEERRNFEIDASKINWRDYFLGIHLPAIDSSLSYERPPARKSIFLSLSQDLDSSSPQQVHISMVGEDKMRVSWITEDSGTPVTVQYGTSPGSYPISANGDTTTYKYILYKSGEIHNVVIGPLKPNTVYYYRCGPDSSPEFSFKTPPAGFPIKFAVVGDLGQTDWTTSTLDHISKSNYDVMLLPGDLSYADTLQPLWDSFGQLVEPLASRRPWMVTQGNHEIEKIPMVHSEAFSSYNARWLMPFEQSGSTSNLYYSFEVAGVHVIMLGSYTDFGPGSAQYNWLTNDLKKVDRTKTPWLLVLLHAPWYNSNTAHQGEYESYGMKNSMEDLLFNARVDIVFAGHVHAYERFTRVYKDNANNCGPIYMTIGDGGNREGLASKYIDPKPETSVFREASFGHGEFDVVNATHAQWTWHRNDDDEAVVSDTIWITNLVSSPSCKI
;
A
#
# COMPACT_ATOMS: atom_id res chain seq x y z
N MET A 1 -9.93 -32.54 -40.31
CA MET A 1 -8.61 -33.20 -40.25
C MET A 1 -7.74 -32.99 -41.50
N GLU A 2 -8.03 -33.55 -42.69
CA GLU A 2 -7.19 -33.30 -43.90
C GLU A 2 -7.27 -31.85 -44.41
N ASN A 3 -8.47 -31.28 -44.47
CA ASN A 3 -8.70 -29.88 -44.88
C ASN A 3 -8.11 -28.83 -43.90
N GLU A 4 -8.03 -29.15 -42.60
CA GLU A 4 -7.41 -28.26 -41.59
C GLU A 4 -5.88 -28.35 -41.61
N ARG A 5 -5.34 -29.55 -41.90
CA ARG A 5 -3.90 -29.74 -42.13
C ARG A 5 -3.44 -29.04 -43.40
N GLU A 6 -4.26 -28.99 -44.45
CA GLU A 6 -3.99 -28.18 -45.65
C GLU A 6 -4.05 -26.68 -45.37
N ILE A 7 -5.01 -26.17 -44.59
CA ILE A 7 -5.06 -24.74 -44.21
C ILE A 7 -3.86 -24.34 -43.35
N ILE A 8 -3.42 -25.20 -42.43
CA ILE A 8 -2.20 -24.96 -41.63
C ILE A 8 -0.95 -25.03 -42.52
N ALA A 9 -0.85 -26.03 -43.42
CA ALA A 9 0.28 -26.15 -44.35
C ALA A 9 0.35 -24.98 -45.35
N GLN A 10 -0.78 -24.41 -45.76
CA GLN A 10 -0.87 -23.26 -46.66
C GLN A 10 -0.65 -21.92 -45.94
N LYS A 11 -0.86 -21.85 -44.62
CA LYS A 11 -0.48 -20.69 -43.78
C LYS A 11 1.00 -20.69 -43.39
N CYS A 12 1.62 -21.86 -43.23
CA CYS A 12 3.06 -21.97 -42.95
C CYS A 12 3.97 -21.33 -44.02
N SER A 13 3.47 -20.99 -45.21
CA SER A 13 4.24 -20.20 -46.19
C SER A 13 4.26 -18.68 -45.89
N ASN A 14 3.41 -18.18 -44.99
CA ASN A 14 3.18 -16.75 -44.72
C ASN A 14 3.36 -16.31 -43.24
N GLY A 15 3.79 -17.21 -42.33
CA GLY A 15 3.96 -16.92 -40.89
C GLY A 15 2.98 -17.67 -39.98
N ILE A 16 2.95 -17.31 -38.68
CA ILE A 16 2.11 -17.96 -37.65
C ILE A 16 0.67 -17.41 -37.66
N GLY A 17 0.47 -16.18 -38.13
CA GLY A 17 -0.81 -15.46 -38.10
C GLY A 17 -1.13 -14.86 -36.73
N ILE A 18 -0.17 -14.14 -36.13
CA ILE A 18 -0.32 -13.61 -34.77
C ILE A 18 -1.57 -12.72 -34.63
N VAL A 19 -1.74 -11.73 -35.52
CA VAL A 19 -2.84 -10.77 -35.44
C VAL A 19 -4.18 -11.46 -35.72
N GLU A 20 -4.22 -12.28 -36.76
CA GLU A 20 -5.39 -13.02 -37.25
C GLU A 20 -5.93 -14.01 -36.21
N PHE A 21 -5.07 -14.53 -35.32
CA PHE A 21 -5.50 -15.43 -34.26
C PHE A 21 -6.44 -14.72 -33.28
N PHE A 22 -6.06 -13.51 -32.84
CA PHE A 22 -6.79 -12.74 -31.82
C PHE A 22 -8.06 -12.08 -32.36
N GLU A 23 -8.22 -11.95 -33.68
CA GLU A 23 -9.43 -11.38 -34.26
C GLU A 23 -10.69 -12.15 -33.86
N GLY A 24 -11.69 -11.39 -33.40
CA GLY A 24 -12.98 -11.91 -32.95
C GLY A 24 -12.94 -12.76 -31.68
N LYS A 25 -11.79 -12.86 -30.98
CA LYS A 25 -11.66 -13.69 -29.77
C LYS A 25 -12.16 -12.98 -28.52
N ASN A 26 -12.73 -13.78 -27.62
CA ASN A 26 -13.02 -13.40 -26.24
C ASN A 26 -11.94 -13.94 -25.30
N ILE A 27 -11.41 -13.08 -24.45
CA ILE A 27 -10.18 -13.36 -23.70
C ILE A 27 -10.40 -13.01 -22.24
N LEU A 28 -10.17 -13.94 -21.34
CA LEU A 28 -10.17 -13.69 -19.90
C LEU A 28 -8.73 -13.51 -19.42
N VAL A 29 -8.43 -12.36 -18.79
CA VAL A 29 -7.12 -12.04 -18.25
C VAL A 29 -7.22 -11.85 -16.74
N THR A 30 -6.41 -12.59 -15.97
CA THR A 30 -6.23 -12.37 -14.53
C THR A 30 -5.03 -11.47 -14.27
N GLY A 31 -5.01 -10.82 -13.10
CA GLY A 31 -3.86 -9.97 -12.71
C GLY A 31 -3.71 -8.72 -13.58
N ALA A 32 -4.81 -8.25 -14.18
CA ALA A 32 -4.82 -7.19 -15.20
C ALA A 32 -4.20 -5.86 -14.74
N THR A 33 -4.21 -5.57 -13.44
CA THR A 33 -3.62 -4.36 -12.86
C THR A 33 -2.10 -4.46 -12.67
N GLY A 34 -1.55 -5.68 -12.76
CA GLY A 34 -0.13 -5.97 -12.65
C GLY A 34 0.66 -5.59 -13.90
N PHE A 35 1.98 -5.39 -13.70
CA PHE A 35 2.92 -4.90 -14.71
C PHE A 35 2.83 -5.62 -16.07
N LEU A 36 2.95 -6.96 -16.07
CA LEU A 36 3.03 -7.75 -17.30
C LEU A 36 1.67 -7.87 -18.02
N ALA A 37 0.60 -8.14 -17.29
CA ALA A 37 -0.75 -8.24 -17.86
C ALA A 37 -1.17 -6.93 -18.51
N LYS A 38 -0.85 -5.79 -17.87
CA LYS A 38 -1.14 -4.46 -18.38
C LYS A 38 -0.43 -4.19 -19.71
N ALA A 39 0.86 -4.54 -19.80
CA ALA A 39 1.64 -4.47 -21.04
C ALA A 39 1.05 -5.35 -22.15
N LEU A 40 0.61 -6.57 -21.81
CA LEU A 40 -0.06 -7.46 -22.75
C LEU A 40 -1.36 -6.87 -23.28
N ILE A 41 -2.23 -6.35 -22.39
CA ILE A 41 -3.51 -5.74 -22.76
C ILE A 41 -3.29 -4.55 -23.70
N GLU A 42 -2.32 -3.68 -23.39
CA GLU A 42 -1.96 -2.56 -24.27
C GLU A 42 -1.55 -3.05 -25.66
N LYS A 43 -0.59 -3.99 -25.74
CA LYS A 43 -0.10 -4.50 -27.01
C LYS A 43 -1.21 -5.14 -27.83
N MET A 44 -2.09 -5.92 -27.19
CA MET A 44 -3.23 -6.56 -27.86
C MET A 44 -4.20 -5.52 -28.41
N LEU A 45 -4.56 -4.49 -27.64
CA LEU A 45 -5.45 -3.44 -28.12
C LEU A 45 -4.81 -2.62 -29.26
N ARG A 46 -3.50 -2.39 -29.20
CA ARG A 46 -2.76 -1.61 -30.20
C ARG A 46 -2.56 -2.35 -31.51
N THR A 47 -2.29 -3.66 -31.45
CA THR A 47 -1.95 -4.47 -32.64
C THR A 47 -3.09 -5.33 -33.16
N THR A 48 -4.11 -5.61 -32.34
CA THR A 48 -5.26 -6.45 -32.70
C THR A 48 -6.59 -5.75 -32.36
N PRO A 49 -6.90 -4.58 -32.96
CA PRO A 49 -8.11 -3.81 -32.63
C PRO A 49 -9.41 -4.56 -32.92
N ASN A 50 -9.36 -5.63 -33.73
CA ASN A 50 -10.48 -6.52 -34.04
C ASN A 50 -10.71 -7.65 -33.02
N VAL A 51 -9.97 -7.68 -31.90
CA VAL A 51 -10.32 -8.52 -30.74
C VAL A 51 -11.75 -8.20 -30.30
N ASN A 52 -12.53 -9.20 -29.86
CA ASN A 52 -13.93 -8.96 -29.51
C ASN A 52 -14.06 -8.36 -28.11
N LYS A 53 -13.82 -9.16 -27.07
CA LYS A 53 -13.88 -8.74 -25.66
C LYS A 53 -12.68 -9.25 -24.87
N ILE A 54 -12.11 -8.38 -24.05
CA ILE A 54 -11.09 -8.71 -23.05
C ILE A 54 -11.72 -8.53 -21.67
N TYR A 55 -12.09 -9.64 -21.05
CA TYR A 55 -12.58 -9.72 -19.68
C TYR A 55 -11.41 -9.61 -18.71
N LEU A 56 -11.41 -8.58 -17.88
CA LEU A 56 -10.36 -8.34 -16.90
C LEU A 56 -10.87 -8.69 -15.51
N LEU A 57 -10.36 -9.78 -14.94
CA LEU A 57 -10.68 -10.17 -13.57
C LEU A 57 -9.96 -9.22 -12.60
N ILE A 58 -10.73 -8.41 -11.88
CA ILE A 58 -10.24 -7.39 -10.95
C ILE A 58 -10.80 -7.68 -9.57
N ARG A 59 -9.91 -7.78 -8.58
CA ARG A 59 -10.28 -7.93 -7.17
C ARG A 59 -10.89 -6.63 -6.68
N ALA A 60 -12.20 -6.63 -6.45
CA ALA A 60 -12.95 -5.46 -6.01
C ALA A 60 -14.17 -5.90 -5.19
N LYS A 61 -14.74 -4.98 -4.41
CA LYS A 61 -15.96 -5.23 -3.63
C LYS A 61 -17.20 -5.37 -4.52
N ASP A 62 -17.25 -4.63 -5.62
CA ASP A 62 -18.40 -4.53 -6.53
C ASP A 62 -17.95 -4.06 -7.93
N LYS A 63 -18.91 -3.97 -8.85
CA LYS A 63 -18.67 -3.61 -10.26
C LYS A 63 -18.18 -2.17 -10.42
N GLU A 64 -18.63 -1.26 -9.58
CA GLU A 64 -18.22 0.15 -9.64
C GLU A 64 -16.76 0.30 -9.22
N ALA A 65 -16.37 -0.36 -8.13
CA ALA A 65 -14.98 -0.43 -7.68
C ALA A 65 -14.08 -1.09 -8.73
N ALA A 66 -14.52 -2.18 -9.39
CA ALA A 66 -13.76 -2.79 -10.47
C ALA A 66 -13.58 -1.83 -11.68
N PHE A 67 -14.62 -1.07 -12.03
CA PHE A 67 -14.54 -0.07 -13.11
C PHE A 67 -13.63 1.10 -12.74
N HIS A 68 -13.67 1.55 -11.48
CA HIS A 68 -12.76 2.57 -10.98
C HIS A 68 -11.31 2.11 -11.10
N ARG A 69 -10.99 0.91 -10.58
CA ARG A 69 -9.65 0.32 -10.69
C ARG A 69 -9.18 0.16 -12.13
N LEU A 70 -10.07 -0.31 -13.02
CA LEU A 70 -9.78 -0.35 -14.47
C LEU A 70 -9.37 1.03 -14.99
N THR A 71 -10.12 2.07 -14.61
CA THR A 71 -9.85 3.43 -15.07
C THR A 71 -8.52 3.95 -14.54
N SER A 72 -8.33 3.95 -13.21
CA SER A 72 -7.18 4.56 -12.55
C SER A 72 -5.88 3.78 -12.74
N GLU A 73 -5.93 2.44 -12.72
CA GLU A 73 -4.71 1.62 -12.75
C GLU A 73 -4.31 1.23 -14.18
N ILE A 74 -5.24 1.19 -15.14
CA ILE A 74 -4.98 0.70 -16.51
C ILE A 74 -5.21 1.82 -17.53
N ILE A 75 -6.43 2.33 -17.68
CA ILE A 75 -6.80 3.25 -18.78
C ILE A 75 -6.02 4.57 -18.71
N GLU A 76 -5.81 5.11 -17.51
CA GLU A 76 -5.10 6.38 -17.26
C GLU A 76 -3.59 6.19 -17.07
N SER A 77 -3.10 4.95 -17.15
CA SER A 77 -1.66 4.68 -17.05
C SER A 77 -0.91 5.25 -18.26
N LYS A 78 0.30 5.80 -18.01
CA LYS A 78 1.22 6.28 -19.06
C LYS A 78 1.44 5.26 -20.18
N LEU A 79 1.37 3.97 -19.90
CA LEU A 79 1.47 2.90 -20.90
C LEU A 79 0.44 3.06 -22.03
N PHE A 80 -0.80 3.43 -21.69
CA PHE A 80 -1.92 3.51 -22.63
C PHE A 80 -1.95 4.83 -23.42
N LYS A 81 -1.01 5.74 -23.17
CA LYS A 81 -0.95 7.02 -23.87
C LYS A 81 -0.82 6.87 -25.39
N CYS A 82 -0.09 5.85 -25.86
CA CYS A 82 0.02 5.58 -27.29
C CYS A 82 -1.34 5.21 -27.91
N LEU A 83 -2.14 4.39 -27.22
CA LEU A 83 -3.51 4.07 -27.63
C LEU A 83 -4.43 5.30 -27.60
N GLU A 84 -4.29 6.14 -26.57
CA GLU A 84 -5.04 7.38 -26.48
C GLU A 84 -4.73 8.32 -27.66
N GLU A 85 -3.46 8.48 -28.01
CA GLU A 85 -3.00 9.26 -29.16
C GLU A 85 -3.50 8.67 -30.50
N MET A 86 -3.51 7.33 -30.63
CA MET A 86 -3.99 6.64 -31.84
C MET A 86 -5.50 6.82 -32.07
N HIS A 87 -6.31 6.85 -31.00
CA HIS A 87 -7.77 6.89 -31.11
C HIS A 87 -8.38 8.29 -30.86
N GLY A 88 -7.60 9.23 -30.32
CA GLY A 88 -8.06 10.59 -30.01
C GLY A 88 -9.33 10.60 -29.16
N GLU A 89 -10.32 11.40 -29.56
CA GLU A 89 -11.61 11.52 -28.85
C GLU A 89 -12.38 10.17 -28.75
N SER A 90 -12.09 9.23 -29.65
CA SER A 90 -12.73 7.90 -29.65
C SER A 90 -12.07 6.91 -28.68
N TYR A 91 -10.97 7.27 -28.00
CA TYR A 91 -10.23 6.37 -27.11
C TYR A 91 -11.12 5.73 -26.04
N LYS A 92 -11.90 6.53 -25.31
CA LYS A 92 -12.78 6.02 -24.25
C LYS A 92 -13.82 5.04 -24.78
N LEU A 93 -14.46 5.35 -25.92
CA LEU A 93 -15.44 4.48 -26.56
C LEU A 93 -14.79 3.19 -27.07
N PHE A 94 -13.60 3.28 -27.66
CA PHE A 94 -12.84 2.11 -28.10
C PHE A 94 -12.53 1.18 -26.92
N ILE A 95 -11.95 1.69 -25.84
CA ILE A 95 -11.66 0.89 -24.65
C ILE A 95 -12.92 0.27 -24.07
N GLN A 96 -14.00 1.03 -23.88
CA GLN A 96 -15.28 0.52 -23.38
C GLN A 96 -15.89 -0.56 -24.29
N SER A 97 -15.63 -0.49 -25.59
CA SER A 97 -16.08 -1.50 -26.55
C SER A 97 -15.30 -2.80 -26.45
N LYS A 98 -14.05 -2.79 -25.96
CA LYS A 98 -13.16 -3.96 -25.95
C LYS A 98 -12.95 -4.55 -24.56
N VAL A 99 -12.80 -3.71 -23.54
CA VAL A 99 -12.38 -4.11 -22.20
C VAL A 99 -13.59 -4.16 -21.28
N VAL A 100 -13.75 -5.27 -20.56
CA VAL A 100 -14.86 -5.50 -19.62
C VAL A 100 -14.28 -5.82 -18.25
N PRO A 101 -14.42 -4.94 -17.25
CA PRO A 101 -14.01 -5.27 -15.89
C PRO A 101 -14.96 -6.30 -15.29
N VAL A 102 -14.39 -7.32 -14.66
CA VAL A 102 -15.12 -8.42 -14.02
C VAL A 102 -14.67 -8.51 -12.58
N VAL A 103 -15.60 -8.35 -11.65
CA VAL A 103 -15.33 -8.53 -10.21
C VAL A 103 -14.99 -9.99 -9.97
N GLY A 104 -13.85 -10.25 -9.33
CA GLY A 104 -13.53 -11.60 -8.91
C GLY A 104 -12.18 -11.73 -8.21
N ASN A 105 -11.96 -12.92 -7.68
CA ASN A 105 -10.82 -13.30 -6.88
C ASN A 105 -10.36 -14.71 -7.27
N ILE A 106 -9.11 -14.84 -7.73
CA ILE A 106 -8.61 -16.06 -8.37
C ILE A 106 -8.63 -17.30 -7.46
N TYR A 107 -8.57 -17.14 -6.14
CA TYR A 107 -8.55 -18.27 -5.21
C TYR A 107 -9.93 -18.65 -4.65
N GLU A 108 -10.99 -17.96 -5.10
CA GLU A 108 -12.37 -18.28 -4.75
C GLU A 108 -13.04 -19.20 -5.79
N PRO A 109 -14.07 -19.98 -5.39
CA PRO A 109 -14.86 -20.77 -6.34
C PRO A 109 -15.40 -19.90 -7.48
N ASN A 110 -15.35 -20.41 -8.72
CA ASN A 110 -15.70 -19.66 -9.93
C ASN A 110 -14.94 -18.33 -10.08
N LEU A 111 -13.72 -18.25 -9.54
CA LEU A 111 -12.88 -17.05 -9.55
C LEU A 111 -13.56 -15.85 -8.86
N GLY A 112 -14.42 -16.09 -7.87
CA GLY A 112 -15.14 -15.04 -7.13
C GLY A 112 -16.19 -14.27 -7.97
N MET A 113 -16.48 -14.73 -9.19
CA MET A 113 -17.49 -14.13 -10.04
C MET A 113 -18.90 -14.55 -9.61
N ASP A 114 -19.89 -13.68 -9.83
CA ASP A 114 -21.30 -14.07 -9.71
C ASP A 114 -21.65 -15.16 -10.75
N ILE A 115 -22.63 -16.00 -10.41
CA ILE A 115 -22.99 -17.19 -11.19
C ILE A 115 -23.33 -16.84 -12.65
N ILE A 116 -24.04 -15.73 -12.87
CA ILE A 116 -24.49 -15.31 -14.20
C ILE A 116 -23.29 -14.88 -15.04
N THR A 117 -22.42 -14.04 -14.47
CA THR A 117 -21.20 -13.58 -15.14
C THR A 117 -20.25 -14.74 -15.43
N ALA A 118 -20.04 -15.64 -14.47
CA ALA A 118 -19.20 -16.82 -14.63
C ALA A 118 -19.70 -17.73 -15.77
N GLN A 119 -21.01 -17.99 -15.82
CA GLN A 119 -21.61 -18.81 -16.88
C GLN A 119 -21.47 -18.14 -18.24
N LYS A 120 -21.77 -16.84 -18.34
CA LYS A 120 -21.64 -16.08 -19.59
C LYS A 120 -20.21 -16.16 -20.15
N ILE A 121 -19.21 -15.89 -19.31
CA ILE A 121 -17.80 -15.92 -19.73
C ILE A 121 -17.40 -17.34 -20.14
N ALA A 122 -17.81 -18.37 -19.40
CA ALA A 122 -17.51 -19.76 -19.74
C ALA A 122 -18.13 -20.20 -21.09
N GLU A 123 -19.26 -19.65 -21.49
CA GLU A 123 -19.92 -19.98 -22.77
C GLU A 123 -19.24 -19.32 -23.99
N GLU A 124 -18.49 -18.23 -23.80
CA GLU A 124 -17.99 -17.42 -24.90
C GLU A 124 -16.47 -17.25 -24.97
N VAL A 125 -15.72 -17.52 -23.89
CA VAL A 125 -14.26 -17.32 -23.85
C VAL A 125 -13.49 -18.30 -24.74
N ASP A 126 -12.59 -17.77 -25.56
CA ASP A 126 -11.70 -18.54 -26.43
C ASP A 126 -10.31 -18.74 -25.82
N LEU A 127 -9.85 -17.82 -24.97
CA LEU A 127 -8.51 -17.80 -24.39
C LEU A 127 -8.56 -17.36 -22.94
N ILE A 128 -7.88 -18.10 -22.06
CA ILE A 128 -7.63 -17.66 -20.68
C ILE A 128 -6.14 -17.37 -20.56
N VAL A 129 -5.80 -16.17 -20.07
CA VAL A 129 -4.43 -15.72 -19.76
C VAL A 129 -4.33 -15.50 -18.26
N ASP A 130 -3.62 -16.40 -17.58
CA ASP A 130 -3.37 -16.30 -16.16
C ASP A 130 -2.06 -15.57 -15.88
N SER A 131 -2.15 -14.34 -15.38
CA SER A 131 -1.01 -13.50 -14.98
C SER A 131 -1.05 -13.10 -13.50
N ALA A 132 -2.08 -13.49 -12.75
CA ALA A 132 -2.19 -13.17 -11.33
C ALA A 132 -1.20 -14.00 -10.51
N ALA A 133 -0.38 -13.34 -9.70
CA ALA A 133 0.58 -13.99 -8.83
C ALA A 133 1.03 -13.05 -7.70
N ILE A 134 1.42 -13.64 -6.58
CA ILE A 134 2.29 -12.98 -5.61
C ILE A 134 3.74 -13.19 -6.06
N THR A 135 4.51 -12.11 -6.14
CA THR A 135 5.89 -12.10 -6.66
C THR A 135 6.95 -11.77 -5.60
N THR A 136 6.53 -11.52 -4.35
CA THR A 136 7.43 -11.23 -3.22
C THR A 136 8.16 -12.50 -2.77
N PHE A 137 9.49 -12.47 -2.74
CA PHE A 137 10.33 -13.65 -2.43
C PHE A 137 10.07 -14.23 -1.03
N ASN A 138 9.79 -13.38 -0.04
CA ASN A 138 9.57 -13.76 1.36
C ASN A 138 8.14 -13.47 1.83
N GLU A 139 7.14 -13.61 0.95
CA GLU A 139 5.74 -13.48 1.36
C GLU A 139 5.36 -14.57 2.37
N ARG A 140 4.34 -14.27 3.18
CA ARG A 140 3.67 -15.27 3.99
C ARG A 140 3.23 -16.45 3.13
N TYR A 141 3.60 -17.65 3.57
CA TYR A 141 3.37 -18.87 2.79
C TYR A 141 1.90 -19.13 2.48
N ASP A 142 0.99 -18.77 3.38
CA ASP A 142 -0.44 -18.94 3.17
C ASP A 142 -0.98 -18.10 2.01
N LEU A 143 -0.59 -16.82 1.96
CA LEU A 143 -0.99 -15.93 0.87
C LEU A 143 -0.35 -16.38 -0.45
N ALA A 144 0.92 -16.80 -0.42
CA ALA A 144 1.62 -17.30 -1.59
C ALA A 144 0.97 -18.57 -2.16
N LEU A 145 0.55 -19.52 -1.32
CA LEU A 145 -0.20 -20.71 -1.74
C LEU A 145 -1.58 -20.33 -2.30
N ASP A 146 -2.31 -19.41 -1.66
CA ASP A 146 -3.63 -19.00 -2.15
C ASP A 146 -3.51 -18.44 -3.58
N ALA A 147 -2.58 -17.52 -3.83
CA ALA A 147 -2.42 -16.89 -5.14
C ALA A 147 -1.76 -17.82 -6.18
N ASN A 148 -0.63 -18.43 -5.86
CA ASN A 148 0.21 -19.12 -6.86
C ASN A 148 -0.12 -20.61 -7.01
N VAL A 149 -0.93 -21.19 -6.12
CA VAL A 149 -1.28 -22.62 -6.11
C VAL A 149 -2.79 -22.83 -6.21
N ASN A 150 -3.57 -22.29 -5.27
CA ASN A 150 -5.03 -22.41 -5.33
C ASN A 150 -5.62 -21.59 -6.48
N GLY A 151 -5.06 -20.42 -6.80
CA GLY A 151 -5.43 -19.62 -7.97
C GLY A 151 -5.44 -20.43 -9.29
N PRO A 152 -4.29 -21.00 -9.70
CA PRO A 152 -4.23 -21.90 -10.85
C PRO A 152 -5.19 -23.09 -10.78
N CYS A 153 -5.42 -23.66 -9.59
CA CYS A 153 -6.39 -24.73 -9.40
C CYS A 153 -7.82 -24.29 -9.76
N GLN A 154 -8.28 -23.16 -9.20
CA GLN A 154 -9.61 -22.61 -9.50
C GLN A 154 -9.75 -22.20 -10.97
N LEU A 155 -8.70 -21.65 -11.56
CA LEU A 155 -8.64 -21.29 -12.98
C LEU A 155 -8.78 -22.51 -13.87
N MET A 156 -8.10 -23.62 -13.57
CA MET A 156 -8.28 -24.88 -14.29
C MET A 156 -9.68 -25.46 -14.12
N MET A 157 -10.29 -25.36 -12.93
CA MET A 157 -11.69 -25.76 -12.71
C MET A 157 -12.65 -24.91 -13.55
N PHE A 158 -12.39 -23.61 -13.69
CA PHE A 158 -13.18 -22.73 -14.54
C PHE A 158 -12.95 -23.02 -16.04
N ALA A 159 -11.71 -23.23 -16.45
CA ALA A 159 -11.33 -23.57 -17.81
C ALA A 159 -12.04 -24.84 -18.32
N LYS A 160 -12.20 -25.86 -17.47
CA LYS A 160 -12.96 -27.08 -17.78
C LYS A 160 -14.45 -26.86 -18.08
N LYS A 161 -15.01 -25.72 -17.63
CA LYS A 161 -16.40 -25.32 -17.94
C LYS A 161 -16.50 -24.59 -19.28
N CYS A 162 -15.37 -24.14 -19.83
CA CYS A 162 -15.33 -23.27 -21.00
C CYS A 162 -15.38 -24.07 -22.30
N LYS A 163 -16.54 -24.05 -22.99
CA LYS A 163 -16.80 -24.92 -24.16
C LYS A 163 -16.08 -24.48 -25.43
N LYS A 164 -15.69 -23.20 -25.54
CA LYS A 164 -15.01 -22.63 -26.71
C LYS A 164 -13.52 -22.42 -26.49
N LEU A 165 -13.00 -22.83 -25.33
CA LEU A 165 -11.62 -22.57 -24.95
C LEU A 165 -10.66 -23.24 -25.93
N LYS A 166 -9.83 -22.44 -26.59
CA LYS A 166 -8.79 -22.89 -27.53
C LYS A 166 -7.46 -23.10 -26.86
N LEU A 167 -7.16 -22.31 -25.83
CA LEU A 167 -5.88 -22.34 -25.13
C LEU A 167 -6.04 -21.77 -23.71
N PHE A 168 -5.37 -22.40 -22.75
CA PHE A 168 -5.11 -21.83 -21.43
C PHE A 168 -3.63 -21.48 -21.34
N MET A 169 -3.34 -20.20 -21.09
CA MET A 169 -1.98 -19.68 -20.96
C MET A 169 -1.72 -19.27 -19.50
N HIS A 170 -0.57 -19.66 -18.94
CA HIS A 170 -0.14 -19.32 -17.60
C HIS A 170 1.25 -18.68 -17.61
N TYR A 171 1.39 -17.51 -16.97
CA TYR A 171 2.68 -16.95 -16.64
C TYR A 171 3.25 -17.60 -15.38
N SER A 172 4.40 -18.24 -15.52
CA SER A 172 5.25 -18.66 -14.43
C SER A 172 6.51 -17.80 -14.35
N THR A 173 7.64 -18.36 -13.93
CA THR A 173 8.95 -17.70 -13.93
C THR A 173 10.03 -18.72 -14.28
N ALA A 174 11.09 -18.30 -14.95
CA ALA A 174 12.24 -19.16 -15.23
C ALA A 174 12.85 -19.72 -13.94
N TYR A 175 12.77 -18.97 -12.83
CA TYR A 175 13.24 -19.38 -11.51
C TYR A 175 12.35 -20.42 -10.82
N ALA A 176 11.20 -20.80 -11.40
CA ALA A 176 10.43 -21.96 -10.94
C ALA A 176 11.24 -23.25 -11.08
N ASN A 177 12.34 -23.22 -11.85
CA ASN A 177 13.34 -24.29 -11.87
C ASN A 177 14.19 -24.40 -10.59
N GLY A 178 14.01 -23.51 -9.61
CA GLY A 178 14.67 -23.54 -8.31
C GLY A 178 16.19 -23.61 -8.41
N GLY A 179 16.83 -24.30 -7.46
CA GLY A 179 18.30 -24.36 -7.33
C GLY A 179 19.05 -25.19 -8.39
N ARG A 180 18.43 -25.53 -9.52
CA ARG A 180 19.10 -26.26 -10.62
C ARG A 180 20.26 -25.45 -11.19
N LYS A 181 21.32 -26.16 -11.61
CA LYS A 181 22.56 -25.57 -12.13
C LYS A 181 22.80 -26.03 -13.57
N GLY A 182 23.62 -25.27 -14.30
CA GLY A 182 23.93 -25.56 -15.70
C GLY A 182 22.81 -25.14 -16.67
N LEU A 183 22.78 -25.76 -17.84
CA LEU A 183 21.74 -25.54 -18.85
C LEU A 183 20.41 -26.16 -18.41
N ILE A 184 19.39 -25.33 -18.23
CA ILE A 184 18.05 -25.75 -17.78
C ILE A 184 17.10 -25.80 -18.98
N LEU A 185 16.57 -27.00 -19.26
CA LEU A 185 15.70 -27.26 -20.40
C LEU A 185 14.23 -26.88 -20.12
N GLU A 186 13.48 -26.58 -21.19
CA GLU A 186 12.06 -26.20 -21.15
C GLU A 186 11.16 -27.43 -20.90
N LYS A 187 11.24 -27.99 -19.70
CA LYS A 187 10.46 -29.17 -19.29
C LYS A 187 9.29 -28.81 -18.38
N PRO A 188 8.12 -29.44 -18.55
CA PRO A 188 7.00 -29.31 -17.61
C PRO A 188 7.32 -29.96 -16.27
N PHE A 189 6.73 -29.43 -15.19
CA PHE A 189 6.78 -30.07 -13.88
C PHE A 189 5.67 -31.10 -13.70
N THR A 190 5.98 -32.19 -13.02
CA THR A 190 5.02 -33.25 -12.66
C THR A 190 4.74 -33.21 -11.16
N MET A 191 3.50 -33.47 -10.76
CA MET A 191 3.13 -33.56 -9.35
C MET A 191 4.01 -34.59 -8.62
N GLY A 192 4.53 -34.23 -7.45
CA GLY A 192 5.44 -35.07 -6.66
C GLY A 192 6.93 -34.85 -6.93
N GLU A 193 7.30 -34.09 -7.97
CA GLU A 193 8.70 -33.75 -8.24
C GLU A 193 9.30 -32.86 -7.13
N SER A 194 10.57 -33.09 -6.83
CA SER A 194 11.37 -32.20 -5.98
C SER A 194 12.80 -32.13 -6.49
N ILE A 195 13.39 -30.93 -6.44
CA ILE A 195 14.77 -30.71 -6.87
C ILE A 195 15.74 -31.43 -5.93
N THR A 196 15.42 -31.52 -4.64
CA THR A 196 16.24 -32.27 -3.68
C THR A 196 16.38 -33.75 -4.09
N ASN A 197 15.30 -34.38 -4.57
CA ASN A 197 15.34 -35.77 -5.04
C ASN A 197 16.10 -35.93 -6.37
N GLU A 198 16.22 -34.88 -7.18
CA GLU A 198 17.06 -34.90 -8.38
C GLU A 198 18.56 -34.85 -8.03
N MET A 199 18.92 -34.20 -6.92
CA MET A 199 20.31 -33.98 -6.51
C MET A 199 20.86 -35.05 -5.55
N ILE A 200 20.02 -35.74 -4.78
CA ILE A 200 20.43 -36.69 -3.74
C ILE A 200 19.76 -38.04 -3.94
N THR A 201 20.54 -39.12 -4.06
CA THR A 201 20.05 -40.52 -4.25
C THR A 201 19.44 -41.18 -3.01
N SER A 202 19.12 -40.44 -1.94
CA SER A 202 18.58 -40.98 -0.68
C SER A 202 17.12 -40.56 -0.44
N ASN A 203 16.23 -41.56 -0.33
CA ASN A 203 14.76 -41.49 -0.31
C ASN A 203 14.11 -40.88 0.96
N ASN A 204 14.57 -39.74 1.49
CA ASN A 204 14.01 -39.18 2.72
C ASN A 204 13.16 -37.90 2.55
N VAL A 205 13.00 -37.36 1.34
CA VAL A 205 12.10 -36.21 1.11
C VAL A 205 10.69 -36.71 0.76
N PRO A 206 9.65 -36.28 1.50
CA PRO A 206 8.27 -36.64 1.18
C PRO A 206 7.89 -36.24 -0.25
N SER A 207 6.93 -36.93 -0.87
CA SER A 207 6.42 -36.52 -2.18
C SER A 207 5.63 -35.21 -2.07
N LEU A 208 5.98 -34.21 -2.90
CA LEU A 208 5.37 -32.88 -2.88
C LEU A 208 3.94 -32.91 -3.43
N HIS A 209 2.96 -32.56 -2.61
CA HIS A 209 1.56 -32.48 -3.00
C HIS A 209 0.94 -31.18 -2.50
N ALA A 210 0.32 -30.42 -3.41
CA ALA A 210 -0.32 -29.14 -3.08
C ALA A 210 -1.37 -29.26 -1.96
N ALA A 211 -2.18 -30.32 -1.96
CA ALA A 211 -3.19 -30.55 -0.93
C ALA A 211 -2.58 -30.71 0.48
N ILE A 212 -1.39 -31.30 0.58
CA ILE A 212 -0.68 -31.47 1.87
C ILE A 212 -0.17 -30.12 2.36
N GLU A 213 0.37 -29.28 1.48
CA GLU A 213 0.84 -27.94 1.85
C GLU A 213 -0.32 -27.04 2.31
N LEU A 214 -1.46 -27.08 1.62
CA LEU A 214 -2.67 -26.33 1.99
C LEU A 214 -3.24 -26.80 3.34
N ASP A 215 -3.31 -28.11 3.58
CA ASP A 215 -3.75 -28.68 4.86
C ASP A 215 -2.79 -28.34 6.00
N LEU A 216 -1.47 -28.38 5.76
CA LEU A 216 -0.44 -27.98 6.73
C LEU A 216 -0.65 -26.53 7.19
N VAL A 217 -0.82 -25.61 6.24
CA VAL A 217 -1.06 -24.20 6.55
C VAL A 217 -2.39 -24.00 7.28
N SER A 218 -3.47 -24.65 6.85
CA SER A 218 -4.77 -24.58 7.52
C SER A 218 -4.70 -25.04 8.98
N LYS A 219 -4.05 -26.18 9.24
CA LYS A 219 -3.85 -26.72 10.60
C LYS A 219 -3.00 -25.79 11.47
N LEU A 220 -1.98 -25.15 10.91
CA LEU A 220 -1.14 -24.19 11.65
C LEU A 220 -1.90 -22.90 11.97
N LYS A 221 -2.66 -22.35 11.02
CA LYS A 221 -3.54 -21.19 11.26
C LYS A 221 -4.51 -21.46 12.42
N ASN A 222 -5.15 -22.63 12.44
CA ASN A 222 -6.11 -22.99 13.48
C ASN A 222 -5.48 -23.22 14.87
N LYS A 223 -4.16 -23.47 14.96
CA LYS A 223 -3.45 -23.65 16.25
C LYS A 223 -2.98 -22.33 16.86
N ILE A 224 -2.81 -21.28 16.06
CA ILE A 224 -2.27 -20.00 16.51
C ILE A 224 -3.45 -19.08 16.91
N ASN A 225 -3.83 -19.11 18.20
CA ASN A 225 -4.95 -18.32 18.74
C ASN A 225 -4.64 -16.83 18.97
N ASN A 226 -3.40 -16.36 18.72
CA ASN A 226 -2.98 -14.96 18.88
C ASN A 226 -2.29 -14.48 17.59
N ASN A 227 -2.75 -13.36 17.02
CA ASN A 227 -2.19 -12.77 15.79
C ASN A 227 -0.72 -12.31 15.92
N ASN A 228 -0.20 -12.15 17.13
CA ASN A 228 1.20 -11.76 17.38
C ASN A 228 2.14 -12.93 17.04
N GLY A 229 2.70 -12.92 15.82
CA GLY A 229 3.73 -13.88 15.36
C GLY A 229 3.33 -14.75 14.16
N LEU A 230 2.05 -14.72 13.73
CA LEU A 230 1.58 -15.50 12.59
C LEU A 230 2.32 -15.14 11.29
N GLU A 231 2.56 -13.84 11.06
CA GLU A 231 3.23 -13.35 9.85
C GLU A 231 4.64 -13.92 9.72
N GLN A 232 5.49 -13.75 10.73
CA GLN A 232 6.87 -14.23 10.69
C GLN A 232 6.91 -15.76 10.60
N ASN A 233 6.07 -16.47 11.35
CA ASN A 233 5.99 -17.92 11.29
C ASN A 233 5.61 -18.42 9.89
N MET A 234 4.69 -17.74 9.19
CA MET A 234 4.31 -18.11 7.82
C MET A 234 5.41 -17.81 6.81
N LYS A 235 6.18 -16.73 6.99
CA LYS A 235 7.34 -16.42 6.15
C LYS A 235 8.45 -17.46 6.33
N ASP A 236 8.75 -17.80 7.59
CA ASP A 236 9.78 -18.80 7.94
C ASP A 236 9.38 -20.19 7.43
N LEU A 237 8.11 -20.58 7.59
CA LEU A 237 7.58 -21.84 7.09
C LEU A 237 7.74 -21.93 5.56
N GLY A 238 7.31 -20.91 4.81
CA GLY A 238 7.42 -20.92 3.34
C GLY A 238 8.86 -21.13 2.87
N LEU A 239 9.81 -20.46 3.51
CA LEU A 239 11.24 -20.62 3.23
C LEU A 239 11.77 -22.00 3.62
N GLU A 240 11.33 -22.55 4.76
CA GLU A 240 11.67 -23.91 5.19
C GLU A 240 11.17 -24.96 4.19
N ARG A 241 9.91 -24.84 3.76
CA ARG A 241 9.31 -25.75 2.77
C ARG A 241 10.03 -25.64 1.43
N ALA A 242 10.28 -24.43 0.93
CA ALA A 242 11.02 -24.22 -0.32
C ALA A 242 12.39 -24.94 -0.27
N LYS A 243 13.17 -24.71 0.79
CA LYS A 243 14.48 -25.34 0.98
C LYS A 243 14.42 -26.85 1.10
N LEU A 244 13.42 -27.40 1.79
CA LEU A 244 13.21 -28.84 1.92
C LEU A 244 13.10 -29.52 0.54
N TYR A 245 12.34 -28.91 -0.38
CA TYR A 245 12.09 -29.45 -1.71
C TYR A 245 13.11 -29.01 -2.77
N GLY A 246 14.06 -28.14 -2.42
CA GLY A 246 15.18 -27.73 -3.29
C GLY A 246 14.95 -26.45 -4.09
N TRP A 247 13.95 -25.66 -3.69
CA TRP A 247 13.73 -24.30 -4.16
C TRP A 247 14.38 -23.28 -3.21
N GLN A 248 14.73 -22.12 -3.77
CA GLN A 248 15.47 -21.09 -3.06
C GLN A 248 14.61 -20.20 -2.15
N ASP A 249 13.35 -19.98 -2.54
CA ASP A 249 12.40 -19.13 -1.82
C ASP A 249 10.95 -19.54 -2.04
N THR A 250 10.05 -18.93 -1.27
CA THR A 250 8.62 -19.21 -1.29
C THR A 250 7.99 -18.90 -2.65
N TYR A 251 8.45 -17.84 -3.33
CA TYR A 251 7.90 -17.42 -4.62
C TYR A 251 8.13 -18.47 -5.71
N SER A 252 9.40 -18.79 -5.98
CA SER A 252 9.80 -19.78 -6.99
C SER A 252 9.20 -21.16 -6.71
N PHE A 253 9.14 -21.54 -5.43
CA PHE A 253 8.55 -22.80 -4.99
C PHE A 253 7.05 -22.88 -5.29
N THR A 254 6.28 -21.88 -4.88
CA THR A 254 4.82 -21.87 -5.09
C THR A 254 4.44 -21.77 -6.56
N LYS A 255 5.23 -21.07 -7.39
CA LYS A 255 5.04 -21.07 -8.85
C LYS A 255 5.25 -22.45 -9.45
N ALA A 256 6.26 -23.20 -9.01
CA ALA A 256 6.47 -24.58 -9.46
C ALA A 256 5.29 -25.50 -9.07
N ILE A 257 4.77 -25.40 -7.84
CA ILE A 257 3.58 -26.15 -7.42
C ILE A 257 2.36 -25.78 -8.28
N GLY A 258 2.16 -24.49 -8.58
CA GLY A 258 1.09 -24.03 -9.48
C GLY A 258 1.16 -24.68 -10.86
N GLU A 259 2.35 -24.78 -11.45
CA GLU A 259 2.56 -25.49 -12.71
C GLU A 259 2.24 -26.98 -12.62
N MET A 260 2.64 -27.64 -11.52
CA MET A 260 2.33 -29.06 -11.28
C MET A 260 0.81 -29.30 -11.22
N ILE A 261 0.07 -28.39 -10.57
CA ILE A 261 -1.40 -28.42 -10.55
C ILE A 261 -1.95 -28.33 -11.97
N ILE A 262 -1.54 -27.32 -12.73
CA ILE A 262 -2.00 -27.12 -14.11
C ILE A 262 -1.75 -28.38 -14.94
N ASN A 263 -0.53 -28.93 -14.90
CA ASN A 263 -0.19 -30.14 -15.66
C ASN A 263 -1.02 -31.35 -15.22
N SER A 264 -1.31 -31.49 -13.92
CA SER A 264 -2.13 -32.58 -13.39
C SER A 264 -3.63 -32.46 -13.75
N MET A 265 -4.10 -31.25 -14.04
CA MET A 265 -5.51 -30.95 -14.31
C MET A 265 -5.83 -30.68 -15.79
N LYS A 266 -4.83 -30.72 -16.67
CA LYS A 266 -4.97 -30.27 -18.07
C LYS A 266 -6.04 -31.03 -18.86
N ASP A 267 -6.21 -32.32 -18.62
CA ASP A 267 -7.06 -33.21 -19.42
C ASP A 267 -6.87 -32.97 -20.94
N GLU A 268 -7.91 -32.54 -21.66
CA GLU A 268 -7.86 -32.22 -23.10
C GLU A 268 -7.57 -30.74 -23.39
N ILE A 269 -7.42 -29.89 -22.37
CA ILE A 269 -7.20 -28.45 -22.53
C ILE A 269 -5.76 -28.22 -23.03
N PRO A 270 -5.56 -27.53 -24.16
CA PRO A 270 -4.23 -27.09 -24.60
C PRO A 270 -3.64 -26.10 -23.59
N ILE A 271 -2.43 -26.38 -23.08
CA ILE A 271 -1.77 -25.54 -22.07
C ILE A 271 -0.50 -24.92 -22.65
N LEU A 272 -0.32 -23.63 -22.36
CA LEU A 272 0.90 -22.89 -22.63
C LEU A 272 1.43 -22.27 -21.32
N ILE A 273 2.64 -22.61 -20.92
CA ILE A 273 3.34 -22.00 -19.78
C ILE A 273 4.47 -21.13 -20.31
N LEU A 274 4.43 -19.83 -20.02
CA LEU A 274 5.58 -18.96 -20.25
C LEU A 274 6.31 -18.70 -18.93
N ARG A 275 7.63 -18.88 -18.96
CA ARG A 275 8.55 -18.66 -17.85
C ARG A 275 9.52 -17.53 -18.21
N PRO A 276 9.11 -16.26 -18.07
CA PRO A 276 10.03 -15.15 -18.20
C PRO A 276 11.10 -15.19 -17.09
N SER A 277 12.31 -14.72 -17.42
CA SER A 277 13.34 -14.38 -16.43
C SER A 277 13.05 -13.03 -15.77
N ILE A 278 14.06 -12.29 -15.28
CA ILE A 278 13.83 -11.00 -14.64
C ILE A 278 13.32 -10.00 -15.67
N ILE A 279 12.07 -9.60 -15.54
CA ILE A 279 11.45 -8.66 -16.48
C ILE A 279 11.88 -7.23 -16.15
N THR A 280 12.48 -6.55 -17.11
CA THR A 280 12.93 -5.16 -17.01
C THR A 280 12.04 -4.22 -17.85
N SER A 281 12.39 -2.93 -17.90
CA SER A 281 11.62 -1.92 -18.66
C SER A 281 11.52 -2.27 -20.15
N SER A 282 10.51 -1.73 -20.84
CA SER A 282 10.37 -1.95 -22.29
C SER A 282 11.63 -1.53 -23.05
N TYR A 283 12.01 -2.34 -24.03
CA TYR A 283 13.13 -2.03 -24.92
C TYR A 283 12.72 -0.98 -25.96
N LYS A 284 11.55 -1.16 -26.59
CA LYS A 284 11.06 -0.29 -27.66
C LYS A 284 9.59 0.09 -27.52
N GLU A 285 8.72 -0.86 -27.16
CA GLU A 285 7.27 -0.67 -27.29
C GLU A 285 6.52 -0.64 -25.94
N PRO A 286 5.39 0.09 -25.84
CA PRO A 286 4.89 1.09 -26.80
C PRO A 286 5.80 2.33 -26.89
N PHE A 287 6.62 2.56 -25.88
CA PHE A 287 7.76 3.46 -25.89
C PHE A 287 8.86 2.86 -25.03
N SER A 288 10.12 3.18 -25.30
CA SER A 288 11.27 2.66 -24.55
C SER A 288 11.28 3.16 -23.11
N GLY A 289 11.64 2.27 -22.17
CA GLY A 289 11.83 2.64 -20.77
C GLY A 289 10.56 2.68 -19.93
N TRP A 290 9.45 2.11 -20.43
CA TRP A 290 8.27 1.93 -19.59
C TRP A 290 8.51 0.81 -18.56
N ILE A 291 8.27 1.11 -17.28
CA ILE A 291 8.32 0.17 -16.16
C ILE A 291 7.31 0.59 -15.09
N GLN A 292 6.81 -0.38 -14.31
CA GLN A 292 5.89 -0.11 -13.19
C GLN A 292 6.44 -0.68 -11.88
N GLY A 293 6.87 0.22 -10.99
CA GLY A 293 7.46 -0.08 -9.68
C GLY A 293 8.85 -0.73 -9.77
N PHE A 294 9.50 -0.93 -8.62
CA PHE A 294 10.76 -1.68 -8.54
C PHE A 294 10.50 -3.18 -8.56
N ARG A 295 11.20 -3.91 -9.41
CA ARG A 295 11.06 -5.36 -9.56
C ARG A 295 12.42 -6.04 -9.51
N ALA A 296 12.48 -7.18 -8.80
CA ALA A 296 13.62 -8.09 -8.80
C ALA A 296 14.99 -7.39 -8.67
N ILE A 297 15.69 -7.08 -9.77
CA ILE A 297 17.03 -6.47 -9.74
C ILE A 297 17.05 -4.97 -9.40
N ASP A 298 15.96 -4.25 -9.64
CA ASP A 298 15.93 -2.78 -9.53
C ASP A 298 16.25 -2.25 -8.12
N PRO A 299 15.81 -2.88 -7.01
CA PRO A 299 16.21 -2.45 -5.66
C PRO A 299 17.72 -2.48 -5.44
N LEU A 300 18.44 -3.45 -6.02
CA LEU A 300 19.91 -3.51 -5.92
C LEU A 300 20.56 -2.33 -6.65
N ILE A 301 20.10 -2.04 -7.86
CA ILE A 301 20.54 -0.89 -8.66
C ILE A 301 20.24 0.43 -7.94
N PHE A 302 19.06 0.53 -7.34
CA PHE A 302 18.61 1.72 -6.62
C PHE A 302 19.42 2.01 -5.35
N PHE A 303 19.61 1.00 -4.48
CA PHE A 303 20.43 1.18 -3.28
C PHE A 303 21.88 1.49 -3.64
N TYR A 304 22.37 0.97 -4.76
CA TYR A 304 23.68 1.32 -5.29
C TYR A 304 23.73 2.80 -5.72
N GLY A 305 22.76 3.27 -6.51
CA GLY A 305 22.65 4.68 -6.93
C GLY A 305 22.51 5.67 -5.77
N LYS A 306 21.89 5.26 -4.66
CA LYS A 306 21.82 6.02 -3.40
C LYS A 306 23.11 6.03 -2.59
N GLY A 307 24.14 5.28 -3.00
CA GLY A 307 25.37 5.11 -2.24
C GLY A 307 25.19 4.29 -0.95
N ASP A 308 24.03 3.66 -0.77
CA ASP A 308 23.68 2.87 0.40
C ASP A 308 24.21 1.43 0.32
N LEU A 309 24.50 0.94 -0.89
CA LEU A 309 25.04 -0.39 -1.18
C LEU A 309 26.42 -0.29 -1.86
N PRO A 310 27.50 0.06 -1.12
CA PRO A 310 28.85 0.22 -1.69
C PRO A 310 29.57 -1.11 -1.97
N GLY A 311 28.93 -2.24 -1.67
CA GLY A 311 29.40 -3.59 -1.93
C GLY A 311 28.23 -4.56 -2.03
N LEU A 312 28.45 -5.75 -2.59
CA LEU A 312 27.42 -6.77 -2.80
C LEU A 312 27.95 -8.17 -2.45
N LEU A 313 27.12 -8.97 -1.78
CA LEU A 313 27.36 -10.41 -1.59
C LEU A 313 26.89 -11.16 -2.85
N CYS A 314 27.82 -11.56 -3.70
CA CYS A 314 27.54 -12.23 -4.97
C CYS A 314 28.77 -12.91 -5.56
N ASP A 315 28.54 -13.79 -6.53
CA ASP A 315 29.53 -14.13 -7.53
C ASP A 315 29.49 -13.06 -8.65
N PRO A 316 30.55 -12.26 -8.88
CA PRO A 316 30.54 -11.22 -9.90
C PRO A 316 30.39 -11.75 -11.34
N ASP A 317 30.69 -13.03 -11.57
CA ASP A 317 30.55 -13.70 -12.86
C ASP A 317 29.17 -14.40 -13.00
N CYS A 318 28.33 -14.35 -11.95
CA CYS A 318 26.96 -14.83 -12.01
C CYS A 318 26.20 -14.10 -13.13
N LEU A 319 25.54 -14.88 -13.98
CA LEU A 319 24.76 -14.36 -15.09
C LEU A 319 23.41 -13.85 -14.57
N VAL A 320 23.06 -12.63 -14.94
CA VAL A 320 21.78 -12.00 -14.60
C VAL A 320 20.85 -12.19 -15.78
N ASP A 321 19.91 -13.13 -15.65
CA ASP A 321 18.95 -13.36 -16.73
C ASP A 321 17.85 -12.30 -16.69
N VAL A 322 18.00 -11.28 -17.54
CA VAL A 322 17.03 -10.20 -17.72
C VAL A 322 16.39 -10.25 -19.10
N VAL A 323 15.14 -9.80 -19.19
CA VAL A 323 14.41 -9.67 -20.45
C VAL A 323 13.47 -8.45 -20.44
N PRO A 324 13.47 -7.61 -21.48
CA PRO A 324 12.52 -6.50 -21.59
C PRO A 324 11.06 -6.95 -21.65
N VAL A 325 10.16 -6.21 -20.97
CA VAL A 325 8.73 -6.57 -20.89
C VAL A 325 8.02 -6.69 -22.24
N ASP A 326 8.38 -5.85 -23.21
CA ASP A 326 7.79 -5.87 -24.55
C ASP A 326 8.18 -7.13 -25.33
N MET A 327 9.40 -7.65 -25.15
CA MET A 327 9.79 -8.96 -25.70
C MET A 327 9.00 -10.11 -25.06
N VAL A 328 8.74 -10.05 -23.76
CA VAL A 328 7.89 -11.05 -23.07
C VAL A 328 6.47 -11.03 -23.60
N VAL A 329 5.90 -9.84 -23.79
CA VAL A 329 4.56 -9.67 -24.35
C VAL A 329 4.48 -10.18 -25.79
N ASN A 330 5.46 -9.83 -26.63
CA ASN A 330 5.54 -10.30 -28.02
C ASN A 330 5.64 -11.83 -28.09
N ALA A 331 6.49 -12.43 -27.25
CA ALA A 331 6.64 -13.88 -27.13
C ALA A 331 5.34 -14.55 -26.71
N THR A 332 4.63 -13.94 -25.77
CA THR A 332 3.33 -14.42 -25.29
C THR A 332 2.32 -14.45 -26.43
N MET A 333 2.16 -13.35 -27.16
CA MET A 333 1.21 -13.28 -28.28
C MET A 333 1.55 -14.28 -29.39
N ALA A 334 2.83 -14.39 -29.75
CA ALA A 334 3.30 -15.34 -30.77
C ALA A 334 3.06 -16.80 -30.37
N ALA A 335 3.41 -17.17 -29.13
CA ALA A 335 3.22 -18.51 -28.62
C ALA A 335 1.73 -18.88 -28.46
N ILE A 336 0.90 -17.92 -28.04
CA ILE A 336 -0.56 -18.09 -27.98
C ILE A 336 -1.13 -18.35 -29.38
N ALA A 337 -0.74 -17.57 -30.39
CA ALA A 337 -1.23 -17.76 -31.75
C ALA A 337 -0.86 -19.14 -32.32
N LYS A 338 0.41 -19.54 -32.18
CA LYS A 338 0.91 -20.84 -32.61
C LYS A 338 0.10 -21.99 -32.00
N HIS A 339 0.02 -22.02 -30.67
CA HIS A 339 -0.59 -23.14 -29.96
C HIS A 339 -2.13 -23.09 -29.97
N GLY A 340 -2.71 -21.90 -30.07
CA GLY A 340 -4.15 -21.69 -30.20
C GLY A 340 -4.71 -22.07 -31.56
N TYR A 341 -3.92 -22.03 -32.63
CA TYR A 341 -4.32 -22.62 -33.92
C TYR A 341 -4.23 -24.14 -33.91
N LEU A 342 -3.17 -24.70 -33.32
CA LEU A 342 -2.96 -26.14 -33.26
C LEU A 342 -3.99 -26.84 -32.36
N GLN A 343 -4.36 -26.23 -31.23
CA GLN A 343 -5.26 -26.79 -30.20
C GLN A 343 -4.89 -28.21 -29.80
N SER A 344 -3.59 -28.54 -29.86
CA SER A 344 -3.09 -29.83 -29.45
C SER A 344 -3.23 -29.96 -27.93
N PRO A 345 -3.78 -31.07 -27.37
CA PRO A 345 -3.96 -31.29 -25.94
C PRO A 345 -2.62 -31.63 -25.26
N GLN A 346 -1.65 -30.74 -25.43
CA GLN A 346 -0.29 -30.82 -24.91
C GLN A 346 0.00 -29.61 -24.03
N LEU A 347 0.99 -29.78 -23.16
CA LEU A 347 1.54 -28.70 -22.35
C LEU A 347 2.85 -28.26 -22.98
N ASN A 348 2.89 -27.01 -23.43
CA ASN A 348 4.06 -26.38 -24.02
C ASN A 348 4.68 -25.39 -23.03
N VAL A 349 6.00 -25.42 -22.87
CA VAL A 349 6.74 -24.55 -21.96
C VAL A 349 7.71 -23.69 -22.76
N TYR A 350 7.75 -22.38 -22.48
CA TYR A 350 8.74 -21.47 -23.03
C TYR A 350 9.51 -20.80 -21.91
N HIS A 351 10.85 -20.83 -21.96
CA HIS A 351 11.64 -19.84 -21.24
C HIS A 351 11.75 -18.59 -22.10
N VAL A 352 11.35 -17.44 -21.56
CA VAL A 352 11.62 -16.14 -22.19
C VAL A 352 12.77 -15.51 -21.41
N ALA A 353 13.98 -15.75 -21.91
CA ALA A 353 15.22 -15.52 -21.20
C ALA A 353 16.31 -15.09 -22.17
N SER A 354 17.37 -14.44 -21.68
CA SER A 354 18.44 -13.92 -22.54
C SER A 354 19.76 -14.66 -22.38
N THR A 355 20.02 -15.32 -21.24
CA THR A 355 21.36 -15.78 -20.89
C THR A 355 22.00 -16.75 -21.89
N CYS A 356 21.21 -17.63 -22.53
CA CYS A 356 21.74 -18.58 -23.53
C CYS A 356 22.20 -17.92 -24.84
N VAL A 357 21.68 -16.74 -25.16
CA VAL A 357 21.88 -16.09 -26.47
C VAL A 357 22.62 -14.76 -26.35
N ASN A 358 22.53 -14.10 -25.21
CA ASN A 358 23.09 -12.79 -24.95
C ASN A 358 23.34 -12.59 -23.44
N PRO A 359 24.36 -13.24 -22.87
CA PRO A 359 24.62 -13.20 -21.44
C PRO A 359 25.09 -11.82 -20.95
N VAL A 360 24.69 -11.46 -19.73
CA VAL A 360 25.21 -10.31 -18.98
C VAL A 360 25.53 -10.74 -17.55
N SER A 361 26.72 -10.42 -17.04
CA SER A 361 27.10 -10.74 -15.66
C SER A 361 26.67 -9.65 -14.67
N LEU A 362 26.62 -9.99 -13.38
CA LEU A 362 26.39 -9.00 -12.31
C LEU A 362 27.44 -7.89 -12.34
N SER A 363 28.70 -8.23 -12.56
CA SER A 363 29.78 -7.24 -12.65
C SER A 363 29.56 -6.24 -13.78
N GLN A 364 29.15 -6.71 -14.97
CA GLN A 364 28.83 -5.84 -16.10
C GLN A 364 27.64 -4.93 -15.81
N LEU A 365 26.57 -5.46 -15.20
CA LEU A 365 25.41 -4.67 -14.80
C LEU A 365 25.79 -3.51 -13.86
N PHE A 366 26.63 -3.78 -12.86
CA PHE A 366 27.07 -2.74 -11.92
C PHE A 366 28.13 -1.81 -12.50
N ASP A 367 28.89 -2.22 -13.51
CA ASP A 367 29.75 -1.33 -14.29
C ASP A 367 28.90 -0.31 -15.09
N TYR A 368 27.81 -0.76 -15.73
CA TYR A 368 26.85 0.15 -16.37
C TYR A 368 26.17 1.06 -15.35
N SER A 369 25.74 0.51 -14.21
CA SER A 369 25.13 1.31 -13.14
C SER A 369 26.10 2.38 -12.61
N TYR A 370 27.38 2.02 -12.43
CA TYR A 370 28.42 2.95 -11.99
C TYR A 370 28.58 4.10 -12.98
N GLU A 371 28.69 3.79 -14.28
CA GLU A 371 28.84 4.80 -15.32
C GLU A 371 27.64 5.76 -15.38
N TYR A 372 26.42 5.21 -15.30
CA TYR A 372 25.20 6.01 -15.27
C TYR A 372 25.17 6.94 -14.06
N PHE A 373 25.24 6.41 -12.84
CA PHE A 373 25.12 7.22 -11.62
C PHE A 373 26.30 8.16 -11.37
N ASN A 374 27.47 7.89 -11.96
CA ASN A 374 28.58 8.84 -11.95
C ASN A 374 28.31 10.04 -12.89
N SER A 375 27.56 9.83 -13.97
CA SER A 375 27.18 10.89 -14.92
C SER A 375 25.89 11.62 -14.49
N PHE A 376 24.95 10.88 -13.92
CA PHE A 376 23.63 11.32 -13.45
C PHE A 376 23.45 10.92 -11.98
N PRO A 377 24.17 11.58 -11.04
CA PRO A 377 24.09 11.24 -9.63
C PRO A 377 22.71 11.55 -9.07
N LEU A 378 22.16 10.60 -8.31
CA LEU A 378 20.93 10.81 -7.56
C LEU A 378 21.11 11.93 -6.54
N VAL A 379 20.01 12.60 -6.20
CA VAL A 379 20.00 13.66 -5.20
C VAL A 379 19.52 13.09 -3.86
N ASN A 380 20.30 13.29 -2.80
CA ASN A 380 19.91 12.83 -1.47
C ASN A 380 18.86 13.77 -0.83
N SER A 381 18.36 13.40 0.35
CA SER A 381 17.35 14.19 1.08
C SER A 381 17.83 15.56 1.59
N LYS A 382 19.11 15.92 1.36
CA LYS A 382 19.72 17.22 1.64
C LYS A 382 19.92 18.06 0.37
N GLY A 383 19.62 17.54 -0.81
CA GLY A 383 19.88 18.21 -2.08
C GLY A 383 21.28 17.97 -2.65
N ASP A 384 22.13 17.18 -1.97
CA ASP A 384 23.47 16.89 -2.47
C ASP A 384 23.44 15.77 -3.51
N LYS A 385 24.29 15.90 -4.53
CA LYS A 385 24.58 14.81 -5.47
C LYS A 385 25.29 13.67 -4.74
N VAL A 386 24.73 12.48 -4.84
CA VAL A 386 25.30 11.27 -4.26
C VAL A 386 26.49 10.81 -5.09
N GLU A 387 27.65 10.69 -4.45
CA GLU A 387 28.84 10.09 -5.06
C GLU A 387 28.82 8.57 -4.88
N VAL A 388 28.71 7.83 -5.99
CA VAL A 388 28.80 6.37 -6.01
C VAL A 388 30.23 5.91 -6.23
N ARG A 389 30.58 4.75 -5.68
CA ARG A 389 31.90 4.10 -5.86
C ARG A 389 31.74 2.84 -6.71
N LYS A 390 32.81 2.40 -7.38
CA LYS A 390 32.80 1.08 -8.04
C LYS A 390 32.42 -0.01 -7.03
N MET A 391 31.51 -0.88 -7.44
CA MET A 391 30.98 -1.95 -6.59
C MET A 391 32.10 -2.90 -6.16
N LYS A 392 32.11 -3.27 -4.87
CA LYS A 392 32.96 -4.37 -4.37
C LYS A 392 32.13 -5.64 -4.19
N TYR A 393 32.71 -6.77 -4.57
CA TYR A 393 32.04 -8.07 -4.52
C TYR A 393 32.62 -8.95 -3.42
N PHE A 394 31.77 -9.74 -2.78
CA PHE A 394 32.13 -10.61 -1.67
C PHE A 394 31.45 -11.97 -1.82
N ASP A 395 32.19 -13.04 -1.51
CA ASP A 395 31.69 -14.43 -1.45
C ASP A 395 31.31 -14.84 -0.02
N LYS A 396 31.73 -14.06 1.00
CA LYS A 396 31.47 -14.31 2.42
C LYS A 396 30.73 -13.15 3.05
N LEU A 397 29.65 -13.47 3.76
CA LEU A 397 28.84 -12.48 4.48
C LEU A 397 29.63 -11.74 5.57
N SER A 398 30.62 -12.38 6.21
CA SER A 398 31.50 -11.73 7.19
C SER A 398 32.30 -10.59 6.58
N ASP A 399 32.85 -10.82 5.40
CA ASP A 399 33.78 -9.91 4.74
C ASP A 399 33.01 -8.73 4.15
N PHE A 400 31.85 -9.01 3.55
CA PHE A 400 30.86 -8.00 3.18
C PHE A 400 30.48 -7.12 4.38
N SER A 401 30.07 -7.71 5.49
CA SER A 401 29.62 -6.97 6.68
C SER A 401 30.73 -6.08 7.26
N ASN A 402 31.96 -6.60 7.32
CA ASN A 402 33.14 -5.87 7.78
C ASN A 402 33.45 -4.68 6.86
N TYR A 403 33.37 -4.87 5.54
CA TYR A 403 33.59 -3.80 4.58
C TYR A 403 32.53 -2.70 4.67
N ILE A 404 31.24 -3.05 4.79
CA ILE A 404 30.17 -2.05 5.00
C ILE A 404 30.44 -1.24 6.25
N LEU A 405 30.81 -1.90 7.37
CA LEU A 405 31.14 -1.21 8.61
C LEU A 405 32.34 -0.25 8.44
N GLU A 406 33.38 -0.68 7.71
CA GLU A 406 34.54 0.15 7.37
C GLU A 406 34.15 1.39 6.56
N VAL A 407 33.32 1.24 5.52
CA VAL A 407 32.84 2.36 4.68
C VAL A 407 32.04 3.36 5.51
N LEU A 408 31.10 2.88 6.33
CA LEU A 408 30.31 3.74 7.21
C LEU A 408 31.19 4.51 8.21
N SER A 409 32.21 3.84 8.76
CA SER A 409 33.17 4.45 9.70
C SER A 409 34.04 5.51 9.04
N LYS A 410 34.41 5.36 7.76
CA LYS A 410 35.20 6.35 7.01
C LYS A 410 34.38 7.56 6.56
N GLN A 411 33.10 7.37 6.27
CA GLN A 411 32.19 8.47 5.87
C GLN A 411 31.89 9.44 7.03
N HIS A 412 32.03 9.00 8.28
CA HIS A 412 31.86 9.85 9.45
C HIS A 412 33.24 10.20 10.01
N ARG A 413 33.60 11.49 10.11
CA ARG A 413 34.86 11.90 10.76
C ARG A 413 34.77 11.62 12.26
N VAL A 414 35.13 10.40 12.67
CA VAL A 414 34.98 9.90 14.05
C VAL A 414 35.90 10.61 15.07
N GLN A 415 36.87 11.39 14.59
CA GLN A 415 37.96 11.95 15.41
C GLN A 415 37.54 13.11 16.35
N ASP A 416 36.40 13.76 16.11
CA ASP A 416 35.95 14.94 16.89
C ASP A 416 34.66 14.71 17.71
N LEU A 417 34.27 13.44 17.92
CA LEU A 417 32.96 13.10 18.52
C LEU A 417 33.07 12.70 19.99
N THR A 418 32.08 13.11 20.79
CA THR A 418 31.98 12.68 22.20
C THR A 418 31.69 11.18 22.31
N GLU A 419 32.05 10.55 23.43
CA GLU A 419 31.87 9.11 23.68
C GLU A 419 30.39 8.66 23.52
N LYS A 420 29.44 9.55 23.86
CA LYS A 420 28.00 9.34 23.71
C LYS A 420 27.54 9.38 22.24
N GLU A 421 28.12 10.27 21.43
CA GLU A 421 27.86 10.35 19.99
C GLU A 421 28.46 9.16 19.25
N LEU A 422 29.67 8.76 19.64
CA LEU A 422 30.33 7.55 19.16
C LEU A 422 29.44 6.32 19.34
N SER A 423 28.89 6.14 20.54
CA SER A 423 27.98 5.02 20.86
C SER A 423 26.69 5.03 20.01
N LYS A 424 26.09 6.21 19.79
CA LYS A 424 24.89 6.36 18.95
C LYS A 424 25.18 6.03 17.49
N ILE A 425 26.29 6.51 16.95
CA ILE A 425 26.72 6.26 15.57
C ILE A 425 27.05 4.79 15.36
N GLN A 426 27.77 4.16 16.30
CA GLN A 426 28.05 2.72 16.27
C GLN A 426 26.76 1.88 16.27
N LYS A 427 25.75 2.24 17.08
CA LYS A 427 24.44 1.57 17.05
C LYS A 427 23.74 1.73 15.70
N ARG A 428 23.79 2.93 15.09
CA ARG A 428 23.22 3.20 13.76
C ARG A 428 23.93 2.40 12.67
N PHE A 429 25.26 2.33 12.69
CA PHE A 429 26.03 1.53 11.75
C PHE A 429 25.70 0.05 11.89
N LYS A 430 25.65 -0.47 13.12
CA LYS A 430 25.28 -1.85 13.35
C LYS A 430 23.89 -2.17 12.79
N ARG A 431 22.90 -1.30 13.00
CA ARG A 431 21.55 -1.45 12.40
C ARG A 431 21.59 -1.46 10.87
N LYS A 432 22.34 -0.54 10.25
CA LYS A 432 22.47 -0.47 8.78
C LYS A 432 23.18 -1.70 8.23
N VAL A 433 24.22 -2.20 8.90
CA VAL A 433 24.92 -3.44 8.55
C VAL A 433 23.96 -4.63 8.64
N GLU A 434 23.21 -4.78 9.74
CA GLU A 434 22.23 -5.87 9.87
C GLU A 434 21.12 -5.81 8.81
N TYR A 435 20.65 -4.61 8.47
CA TYR A 435 19.71 -4.42 7.36
C TYR A 435 20.29 -4.89 6.04
N LEU A 436 21.50 -4.45 5.68
CA LEU A 436 22.16 -4.84 4.43
C LEU A 436 22.54 -6.32 4.40
N LYS A 437 22.82 -6.95 5.55
CA LYS A 437 23.00 -8.40 5.66
C LYS A 437 21.70 -9.15 5.36
N HIS A 438 20.58 -8.71 5.93
CA HIS A 438 19.27 -9.31 5.66
C HIS A 438 18.89 -9.15 4.18
N PHE A 439 19.08 -7.95 3.64
CA PHE A 439 18.86 -7.65 2.22
C PHE A 439 19.76 -8.51 1.32
N SER A 440 21.06 -8.63 1.61
CA SER A 440 21.97 -9.46 0.82
C SER A 440 21.58 -10.95 0.85
N LYS A 441 21.15 -11.47 2.00
CA LYS A 441 20.66 -12.86 2.13
C LYS A 441 19.40 -13.12 1.31
N LEU A 442 18.54 -12.12 1.14
CA LEU A 442 17.33 -12.24 0.32
C LEU A 442 17.69 -12.44 -1.16
N TYR A 443 18.75 -11.79 -1.63
CA TYR A 443 19.22 -11.84 -3.02
C TYR A 443 20.25 -12.93 -3.30
N GLU A 444 20.90 -13.46 -2.26
CA GLU A 444 21.95 -14.48 -2.34
C GLU A 444 21.61 -15.64 -3.31
N PRO A 445 20.40 -16.23 -3.32
CA PRO A 445 20.11 -17.32 -4.24
C PRO A 445 20.14 -16.92 -5.72
N TYR A 446 19.87 -15.66 -6.02
CA TYR A 446 19.88 -15.10 -7.36
C TYR A 446 21.27 -14.57 -7.75
N THR A 447 22.03 -14.07 -6.78
CA THR A 447 23.37 -13.50 -7.03
C THR A 447 24.50 -14.53 -7.03
N PHE A 448 24.18 -15.77 -6.68
CA PHE A 448 25.03 -16.96 -6.83
C PHE A 448 24.36 -18.04 -7.70
N TYR A 449 23.39 -17.65 -8.55
CA TYR A 449 22.64 -18.60 -9.35
C TYR A 449 23.53 -19.24 -10.42
N GLY A 450 23.67 -20.57 -10.36
CA GLY A 450 24.56 -21.32 -11.27
C GLY A 450 23.86 -21.88 -12.52
N GLY A 451 22.62 -21.49 -12.79
CA GLY A 451 21.80 -21.99 -13.90
C GLY A 451 21.61 -20.97 -15.02
N TRP A 452 21.39 -21.44 -16.25
CA TRP A 452 21.01 -20.62 -17.39
C TRP A 452 19.90 -21.31 -18.20
N PHE A 453 18.94 -20.54 -18.70
CA PHE A 453 17.70 -21.09 -19.26
C PHE A 453 17.82 -21.31 -20.77
N HIS A 454 17.61 -22.55 -21.20
CA HIS A 454 17.50 -22.90 -22.61
C HIS A 454 16.28 -22.23 -23.24
N VAL A 455 16.44 -21.66 -24.44
CA VAL A 455 15.40 -20.91 -25.18
C VAL A 455 15.13 -21.51 -26.57
N GLY A 456 15.14 -22.83 -26.67
CA GLY A 456 14.97 -23.54 -27.94
C GLY A 456 13.58 -23.37 -28.53
N ASN A 457 12.54 -23.41 -27.69
CA ASN A 457 11.18 -23.19 -28.17
C ASN A 457 10.99 -21.75 -28.67
N MET A 458 11.62 -20.76 -28.02
CA MET A 458 11.66 -19.38 -28.53
C MET A 458 12.33 -19.27 -29.90
N ARG A 459 13.47 -19.97 -30.11
CA ARG A 459 14.13 -20.00 -31.42
C ARG A 459 13.24 -20.61 -32.51
N ASN A 460 12.64 -21.76 -32.23
CA ASN A 460 11.72 -22.41 -33.16
C ASN A 460 10.50 -21.53 -33.48
N LEU A 461 9.97 -20.82 -32.46
CA LEU A 461 8.87 -19.87 -32.65
C LEU A 461 9.29 -18.73 -33.59
N MET A 462 10.47 -18.15 -33.41
CA MET A 462 10.99 -17.14 -34.34
C MET A 462 11.14 -17.69 -35.76
N GLU A 463 11.68 -18.89 -35.92
CA GLU A 463 11.89 -19.52 -37.23
C GLU A 463 10.60 -19.71 -38.01
N GLU A 464 9.49 -19.98 -37.33
CA GLU A 464 8.15 -20.13 -37.91
C GLU A 464 7.43 -18.79 -38.19
N MET A 465 7.85 -17.70 -37.55
CA MET A 465 7.31 -16.36 -37.82
C MET A 465 7.74 -15.82 -39.18
N SER A 466 6.84 -15.08 -39.85
CA SER A 466 7.18 -14.34 -41.06
C SER A 466 8.09 -13.15 -40.76
N GLU A 467 8.71 -12.57 -41.79
CA GLU A 467 9.53 -11.36 -41.62
C GLU A 467 8.73 -10.19 -41.04
N GLU A 468 7.46 -10.05 -41.41
CA GLU A 468 6.58 -9.00 -40.89
C GLU A 468 6.27 -9.23 -39.41
N GLU A 469 5.95 -10.47 -39.02
CA GLU A 469 5.72 -10.83 -37.63
C GLU A 469 6.98 -10.61 -36.79
N ARG A 470 8.16 -10.99 -37.27
CA ARG A 470 9.43 -10.74 -36.56
C ARG A 470 9.73 -9.25 -36.36
N ARG A 471 9.30 -8.39 -37.29
CA ARG A 471 9.42 -6.93 -37.15
C ARG A 471 8.44 -6.35 -36.13
N ASN A 472 7.19 -6.80 -36.14
CA ASN A 472 6.10 -6.25 -35.32
C ASN A 472 6.01 -6.87 -33.92
N PHE A 473 6.57 -8.07 -33.74
CA PHE A 473 6.60 -8.84 -32.51
C PHE A 473 8.03 -9.35 -32.25
N GLU A 474 8.98 -8.42 -32.13
CA GLU A 474 10.38 -8.76 -31.87
C GLU A 474 10.53 -9.53 -30.54
N ILE A 475 11.18 -10.70 -30.61
CA ILE A 475 11.44 -11.59 -29.47
C ILE A 475 12.90 -12.06 -29.40
N ASP A 476 13.78 -11.57 -30.30
CA ASP A 476 15.17 -11.98 -30.35
C ASP A 476 16.04 -11.18 -29.37
N ALA A 477 16.28 -11.77 -28.19
CA ALA A 477 17.13 -11.18 -27.17
C ALA A 477 18.61 -11.03 -27.61
N SER A 478 19.06 -11.72 -28.68
CA SER A 478 20.43 -11.56 -29.19
C SER A 478 20.70 -10.20 -29.82
N LYS A 479 19.64 -9.45 -30.15
CA LYS A 479 19.74 -8.10 -30.73
C LYS A 479 19.91 -6.99 -29.69
N ILE A 480 19.81 -7.31 -28.40
CA ILE A 480 19.93 -6.30 -27.33
C ILE A 480 21.40 -5.93 -27.16
N ASN A 481 21.74 -4.66 -27.37
CA ASN A 481 22.99 -4.12 -26.85
C ASN A 481 22.78 -3.77 -25.37
N TRP A 482 23.29 -4.61 -24.47
CA TRP A 482 23.08 -4.43 -23.02
C TRP A 482 23.55 -3.08 -22.51
N ARG A 483 24.69 -2.59 -23.00
CA ARG A 483 25.24 -1.31 -22.58
C ARG A 483 24.31 -0.16 -22.95
N ASP A 484 23.87 -0.11 -24.22
CA ASP A 484 22.96 0.93 -24.70
C ASP A 484 21.60 0.84 -24.01
N TYR A 485 21.10 -0.39 -23.78
CA TYR A 485 19.85 -0.62 -23.08
C TYR A 485 19.89 -0.15 -21.63
N PHE A 486 20.91 -0.55 -20.85
CA PHE A 486 20.99 -0.15 -19.45
C PHE A 486 21.25 1.35 -19.31
N LEU A 487 22.26 1.90 -20.00
CA LEU A 487 22.64 3.31 -19.87
C LEU A 487 21.61 4.27 -20.47
N GLY A 488 21.01 3.89 -21.60
CA GLY A 488 20.13 4.77 -22.38
C GLY A 488 18.64 4.59 -22.11
N ILE A 489 18.21 3.45 -21.57
CA ILE A 489 16.78 3.11 -21.44
C ILE A 489 16.41 2.71 -20.02
N HIS A 490 17.01 1.64 -19.47
CA HIS A 490 16.53 1.06 -18.22
C HIS A 490 16.93 1.85 -16.96
N LEU A 491 18.18 2.28 -16.84
CA LEU A 491 18.63 3.10 -15.70
C LEU A 491 17.98 4.49 -15.69
N PRO A 492 17.83 5.21 -16.83
CA PRO A 492 17.02 6.42 -16.88
C PRO A 492 15.55 6.19 -16.54
N ALA A 493 14.97 5.06 -16.95
CA ALA A 493 13.59 4.71 -16.59
C ALA A 493 13.44 4.54 -15.08
N ILE A 494 14.36 3.80 -14.46
CA ILE A 494 14.45 3.68 -12.99
C ILE A 494 14.54 5.08 -12.38
N ASP A 495 15.48 5.91 -12.82
CA ASP A 495 15.69 7.27 -12.31
C ASP A 495 14.46 8.18 -12.47
N SER A 496 13.80 8.16 -13.63
CA SER A 496 12.56 8.92 -13.84
C SER A 496 11.39 8.38 -13.02
N SER A 497 11.31 7.08 -12.78
CA SER A 497 10.35 6.49 -11.84
C SER A 497 10.69 6.82 -10.37
N LEU A 498 11.89 7.37 -10.09
CA LEU A 498 12.27 7.90 -8.77
C LEU A 498 11.66 9.25 -8.45
N SER A 499 11.15 10.00 -9.44
CA SER A 499 10.13 10.97 -9.11
C SER A 499 8.88 10.17 -8.78
N TYR A 500 8.63 9.91 -7.49
CA TYR A 500 7.33 9.43 -7.03
C TYR A 500 6.25 10.23 -7.74
N GLU A 501 5.55 9.59 -8.68
CA GLU A 501 4.40 10.18 -9.34
C GLU A 501 3.28 10.18 -8.31
N ARG A 502 3.18 11.31 -7.60
CA ARG A 502 2.14 11.56 -6.60
C ARG A 502 0.79 11.31 -7.27
N PRO A 503 0.05 10.27 -6.88
CA PRO A 503 -1.21 10.00 -7.52
C PRO A 503 -2.16 11.18 -7.25
N PRO A 504 -2.98 11.57 -8.24
CA PRO A 504 -3.82 12.76 -8.14
C PRO A 504 -4.87 12.62 -7.04
N ALA A 505 -5.53 13.72 -6.67
CA ALA A 505 -6.73 13.65 -5.83
C ALA A 505 -7.76 12.69 -6.46
N ARG A 506 -8.39 11.84 -5.63
CA ARG A 506 -9.45 10.92 -6.06
C ARG A 506 -10.82 11.58 -5.91
N LYS A 507 -11.86 10.91 -6.42
CA LYS A 507 -13.22 11.46 -6.48
C LYS A 507 -13.76 11.69 -5.07
N SER A 508 -14.55 12.76 -4.92
CA SER A 508 -15.34 12.97 -3.72
C SER A 508 -16.44 11.91 -3.61
N ILE A 509 -16.64 11.43 -2.40
CA ILE A 509 -17.69 10.47 -2.03
C ILE A 509 -18.87 11.27 -1.50
N PHE A 510 -20.07 10.87 -1.91
CA PHE A 510 -21.31 11.35 -1.33
C PHE A 510 -22.17 10.14 -0.97
N LEU A 511 -22.39 9.91 0.32
CA LEU A 511 -23.27 8.87 0.82
C LEU A 511 -24.65 9.50 1.09
N SER A 512 -25.68 9.00 0.42
CA SER A 512 -27.06 9.43 0.68
C SER A 512 -27.60 8.73 1.93
N LEU A 513 -28.41 9.45 2.71
CA LEU A 513 -29.29 8.86 3.72
C LEU A 513 -30.06 7.68 3.08
N SER A 514 -29.94 6.50 3.67
CA SER A 514 -30.59 5.29 3.14
C SER A 514 -32.10 5.48 3.20
N GLN A 515 -32.75 5.52 2.02
CA GLN A 515 -34.20 5.63 1.92
C GLN A 515 -34.94 4.38 2.46
N ASP A 516 -34.19 3.30 2.71
CA ASP A 516 -34.71 2.02 3.20
C ASP A 516 -34.67 1.90 4.74
N LEU A 517 -34.06 2.85 5.46
CA LEU A 517 -34.03 2.85 6.92
C LEU A 517 -35.26 3.56 7.49
N ASP A 518 -35.83 3.01 8.58
CA ASP A 518 -36.90 3.68 9.33
C ASP A 518 -36.39 5.02 9.89
N SER A 519 -37.25 6.04 9.93
CA SER A 519 -36.89 7.41 10.35
C SER A 519 -36.38 7.50 11.80
N SER A 520 -36.69 6.48 12.62
CA SER A 520 -36.20 6.31 13.99
C SER A 520 -34.83 5.62 14.10
N SER A 521 -34.29 5.12 12.98
CA SER A 521 -33.03 4.36 12.97
C SER A 521 -31.83 5.27 13.26
N PRO A 522 -30.93 4.88 14.17
CA PRO A 522 -29.73 5.66 14.46
C PRO A 522 -28.76 5.64 13.27
N GLN A 523 -28.25 6.80 12.91
CA GLN A 523 -27.23 6.99 11.87
C GLN A 523 -26.10 7.89 12.36
N GLN A 524 -24.98 7.87 11.65
CA GLN A 524 -23.79 8.68 11.94
C GLN A 524 -23.30 8.43 13.36
N VAL A 525 -23.37 7.17 13.83
CA VAL A 525 -23.05 6.81 15.20
C VAL A 525 -21.55 7.00 15.45
N HIS A 526 -21.22 7.79 16.44
CA HIS A 526 -19.84 8.04 16.83
C HIS A 526 -19.69 8.17 18.35
N ILE A 527 -18.49 7.90 18.85
CA ILE A 527 -18.19 7.95 20.28
C ILE A 527 -16.99 8.85 20.59
N SER A 528 -17.01 9.51 21.74
CA SER A 528 -15.92 10.36 22.24
C SER A 528 -15.75 10.21 23.74
N MET A 529 -14.52 10.40 24.24
CA MET A 529 -14.24 10.28 25.67
C MET A 529 -14.85 11.44 26.46
N VAL A 530 -15.35 11.14 27.66
CA VAL A 530 -15.84 12.16 28.61
C VAL A 530 -15.36 11.84 30.02
N GLY A 531 -14.36 12.58 30.51
CA GLY A 531 -13.73 12.27 31.79
C GLY A 531 -12.94 10.95 31.76
N GLU A 532 -12.75 10.34 32.94
CA GLU A 532 -11.81 9.21 33.11
C GLU A 532 -12.40 7.85 32.69
N ASP A 533 -13.68 7.61 32.98
CA ASP A 533 -14.32 6.30 32.83
C ASP A 533 -15.68 6.35 32.11
N LYS A 534 -15.97 7.45 31.39
CA LYS A 534 -17.22 7.60 30.63
C LYS A 534 -16.97 7.83 29.14
N MET A 535 -17.95 7.47 28.35
CA MET A 535 -17.98 7.66 26.91
C MET A 535 -19.26 8.41 26.54
N ARG A 536 -19.16 9.37 25.61
CA ARG A 536 -20.33 9.91 24.93
C ARG A 536 -20.61 9.06 23.71
N VAL A 537 -21.87 8.70 23.52
CA VAL A 537 -22.40 8.09 22.31
C VAL A 537 -23.32 9.11 21.66
N SER A 538 -23.04 9.42 20.40
CA SER A 538 -23.75 10.42 19.62
C SER A 538 -24.26 9.80 18.32
N TRP A 539 -25.49 10.13 17.93
CA TRP A 539 -26.12 9.64 16.71
C TRP A 539 -27.20 10.61 16.24
N ILE A 540 -27.68 10.43 15.01
CA ILE A 540 -28.70 11.27 14.38
C ILE A 540 -29.90 10.41 13.97
N THR A 541 -31.11 10.93 14.15
CA THR A 541 -32.36 10.36 13.62
C THR A 541 -33.16 11.40 12.84
N GLU A 542 -34.09 10.97 11.97
CA GLU A 542 -35.00 11.89 11.28
C GLU A 542 -36.26 12.18 12.11
N ASP A 543 -36.67 11.24 12.98
CA ASP A 543 -37.86 11.35 13.82
C ASP A 543 -37.60 11.95 15.21
N SER A 544 -38.26 13.09 15.49
CA SER A 544 -38.31 13.77 16.78
C SER A 544 -38.91 12.99 17.95
N GLY A 545 -39.59 11.86 17.69
CA GLY A 545 -40.16 10.98 18.72
C GLY A 545 -39.22 9.90 19.26
N THR A 546 -37.99 9.81 18.75
CA THR A 546 -37.10 8.69 19.07
C THR A 546 -36.58 8.76 20.51
N PRO A 547 -36.58 7.64 21.28
CA PRO A 547 -36.01 7.61 22.61
C PRO A 547 -34.53 8.01 22.63
N VAL A 548 -34.14 8.90 23.56
CA VAL A 548 -32.74 9.36 23.72
C VAL A 548 -32.03 8.52 24.76
N THR A 549 -31.97 7.21 24.50
CA THR A 549 -31.47 6.22 25.44
C THR A 549 -30.38 5.38 24.79
N VAL A 550 -29.33 5.08 25.53
CA VAL A 550 -28.35 4.05 25.18
C VAL A 550 -28.45 2.91 26.16
N GLN A 551 -28.74 1.72 25.66
CA GLN A 551 -28.65 0.48 26.42
C GLN A 551 -27.30 -0.17 26.13
N TYR A 552 -26.59 -0.64 27.15
CA TYR A 552 -25.26 -1.24 26.98
C TYR A 552 -24.94 -2.35 27.98
N GLY A 553 -23.99 -3.20 27.61
CA GLY A 553 -23.54 -4.35 28.38
C GLY A 553 -22.22 -4.94 27.87
N THR A 554 -21.72 -5.98 28.52
CA THR A 554 -20.45 -6.64 28.16
C THR A 554 -20.64 -7.95 27.40
N SER A 555 -21.88 -8.24 26.98
CA SER A 555 -22.21 -9.44 26.21
C SER A 555 -23.15 -9.08 25.06
N PRO A 556 -22.95 -9.65 23.85
CA PRO A 556 -23.84 -9.41 22.72
C PRO A 556 -25.29 -9.75 23.07
N GLY A 557 -26.23 -8.89 22.66
CA GLY A 557 -27.66 -9.07 22.89
C GLY A 557 -28.13 -8.91 24.34
N SER A 558 -27.25 -8.51 25.26
CA SER A 558 -27.60 -8.31 26.68
C SER A 558 -27.14 -6.94 27.17
N TYR A 559 -28.10 -6.05 27.44
CA TYR A 559 -27.86 -4.66 27.81
C TYR A 559 -28.51 -4.33 29.16
N PRO A 560 -27.96 -4.83 30.29
CA PRO A 560 -28.58 -4.67 31.61
C PRO A 560 -28.54 -3.23 32.13
N ILE A 561 -27.80 -2.33 31.48
CA ILE A 561 -27.62 -0.95 31.89
C ILE A 561 -28.15 -0.04 30.79
N SER A 562 -28.85 1.03 31.18
CA SER A 562 -29.26 2.09 30.26
C SER A 562 -28.88 3.47 30.80
N ALA A 563 -28.68 4.42 29.89
CA ALA A 563 -28.50 5.83 30.21
C ALA A 563 -29.34 6.68 29.26
N ASN A 564 -29.83 7.82 29.76
CA ASN A 564 -30.55 8.81 28.96
C ASN A 564 -29.64 9.99 28.66
N GLY A 565 -29.98 10.76 27.64
CA GLY A 565 -29.29 11.99 27.29
C GLY A 565 -30.22 12.98 26.62
N ASP A 566 -29.61 13.87 25.84
CA ASP A 566 -30.28 15.05 25.30
C ASP A 566 -30.25 15.06 23.76
N THR A 567 -31.20 15.78 23.18
CA THR A 567 -31.32 15.99 21.74
C THR A 567 -31.12 17.45 21.39
N THR A 568 -30.44 17.70 20.28
CA THR A 568 -30.22 19.03 19.72
C THR A 568 -30.46 19.02 18.21
N THR A 569 -30.66 20.18 17.62
CA THR A 569 -30.67 20.36 16.16
C THR A 569 -29.99 21.67 15.83
N TYR A 570 -29.52 21.82 14.59
CA TYR A 570 -29.07 23.11 14.08
C TYR A 570 -29.68 23.42 12.71
N LYS A 571 -29.71 24.72 12.40
CA LYS A 571 -30.11 25.23 11.09
C LYS A 571 -28.94 25.98 10.47
N TYR A 572 -28.84 25.86 9.15
CA TYR A 572 -27.83 26.57 8.36
C TYR A 572 -28.48 26.99 7.05
N ILE A 573 -28.85 28.26 6.95
CA ILE A 573 -29.61 28.83 5.82
C ILE A 573 -30.92 28.07 5.58
N LEU A 574 -30.98 27.20 4.57
CA LEU A 574 -32.13 26.36 4.22
C LEU A 574 -32.02 24.93 4.76
N TYR A 575 -30.83 24.52 5.20
CA TYR A 575 -30.59 23.21 5.78
C TYR A 575 -31.06 23.18 7.25
N LYS A 576 -31.70 22.08 7.64
CA LYS A 576 -31.95 21.72 9.03
C LYS A 576 -31.40 20.31 9.23
N SER A 577 -30.61 20.11 10.29
CA SER A 577 -30.15 18.77 10.65
C SER A 577 -31.31 17.86 11.06
N GLY A 578 -31.05 16.55 11.03
CA GLY A 578 -31.80 15.60 11.85
C GLY A 578 -31.64 15.90 13.35
N GLU A 579 -32.29 15.10 14.17
CA GLU A 579 -32.24 15.17 15.62
C GLU A 579 -30.92 14.55 16.10
N ILE A 580 -30.02 15.36 16.65
CA ILE A 580 -28.69 14.96 17.10
C ILE A 580 -28.75 14.61 18.58
N HIS A 581 -28.60 13.33 18.88
CA HIS A 581 -28.68 12.77 20.22
C HIS A 581 -27.31 12.61 20.84
N ASN A 582 -27.20 12.89 22.14
CA ASN A 582 -25.95 12.76 22.89
C ASN A 582 -26.22 12.10 24.25
N VAL A 583 -25.65 10.92 24.48
CA VAL A 583 -25.80 10.17 25.74
C VAL A 583 -24.43 9.87 26.34
N VAL A 584 -24.24 10.17 27.63
CA VAL A 584 -23.02 9.82 28.36
C VAL A 584 -23.25 8.52 29.13
N ILE A 585 -22.46 7.48 28.81
CA ILE A 585 -22.51 6.16 29.45
C ILE A 585 -21.30 5.95 30.36
N GLY A 586 -21.49 5.17 31.44
CA GLY A 586 -20.46 4.85 32.41
C GLY A 586 -20.93 4.93 33.87
N PRO A 587 -20.07 4.62 34.84
CA PRO A 587 -18.64 4.32 34.70
C PRO A 587 -18.36 2.99 33.98
N LEU A 588 -17.34 2.97 33.12
CA LEU A 588 -16.95 1.84 32.28
C LEU A 588 -15.63 1.23 32.74
N LYS A 589 -15.49 -0.08 32.58
CA LYS A 589 -14.22 -0.76 32.84
C LYS A 589 -13.23 -0.47 31.70
N PRO A 590 -11.93 -0.24 32.01
CA PRO A 590 -10.91 -0.05 30.99
C PRO A 590 -10.66 -1.34 30.19
N ASN A 591 -10.11 -1.21 28.98
CA ASN A 591 -9.75 -2.33 28.09
C ASN A 591 -10.86 -3.38 27.90
N THR A 592 -12.13 -2.96 27.91
CA THR A 592 -13.30 -3.84 27.95
C THR A 592 -14.18 -3.56 26.73
N VAL A 593 -14.65 -4.62 26.08
CA VAL A 593 -15.63 -4.52 24.98
C VAL A 593 -17.02 -4.33 25.58
N TYR A 594 -17.71 -3.30 25.11
CA TYR A 594 -19.11 -3.03 25.42
C TYR A 594 -19.94 -3.10 24.14
N TYR A 595 -21.07 -3.78 24.22
CA TYR A 595 -22.11 -3.82 23.19
C TYR A 595 -23.19 -2.82 23.58
N TYR A 596 -23.70 -2.06 22.60
CA TYR A 596 -24.68 -1.02 22.88
C TYR A 596 -25.68 -0.85 21.74
N ARG A 597 -26.85 -0.30 22.08
CA ARG A 597 -27.89 0.14 21.15
C ARG A 597 -28.28 1.58 21.46
N CYS A 598 -28.55 2.34 20.41
CA CYS A 598 -29.01 3.72 20.47
C CYS A 598 -30.50 3.77 20.11
N GLY A 599 -31.33 4.42 20.94
CA GLY A 599 -32.75 4.60 20.65
C GLY A 599 -33.61 3.37 20.96
N PRO A 600 -34.58 3.01 20.09
CA PRO A 600 -35.56 1.96 20.37
C PRO A 600 -34.92 0.57 20.39
N ASP A 601 -35.58 -0.40 21.04
CA ASP A 601 -35.09 -1.78 21.20
C ASP A 601 -34.86 -2.51 19.86
N SER A 602 -35.50 -2.05 18.78
CA SER A 602 -35.34 -2.55 17.40
C SER A 602 -34.06 -2.09 16.71
N SER A 603 -33.29 -1.18 17.30
CA SER A 603 -32.09 -0.60 16.69
C SER A 603 -30.94 -1.61 16.55
N PRO A 604 -30.04 -1.42 15.57
CA PRO A 604 -28.88 -2.29 15.39
C PRO A 604 -27.96 -2.26 16.61
N GLU A 605 -27.30 -3.40 16.88
CA GLU A 605 -26.25 -3.49 17.88
C GLU A 605 -24.92 -2.96 17.34
N PHE A 606 -24.28 -2.10 18.14
CA PHE A 606 -22.91 -1.66 17.96
C PHE A 606 -22.02 -2.25 19.04
N SER A 607 -20.70 -2.16 18.86
CA SER A 607 -19.75 -2.46 19.92
C SER A 607 -18.55 -1.54 19.87
N PHE A 608 -18.05 -1.15 21.03
CA PHE A 608 -16.80 -0.42 21.18
C PHE A 608 -15.93 -1.06 22.24
N LYS A 609 -14.65 -0.73 22.25
CA LYS A 609 -13.74 -1.14 23.31
C LYS A 609 -13.09 0.07 23.95
N THR A 610 -13.22 0.17 25.28
CA THR A 610 -12.63 1.24 26.08
C THR A 610 -11.10 1.20 26.00
N PRO A 611 -10.43 2.38 26.04
CA PRO A 611 -8.97 2.43 26.13
C PRO A 611 -8.44 1.70 27.38
N PRO A 612 -7.17 1.27 27.38
CA PRO A 612 -6.54 0.71 28.57
C PRO A 612 -6.37 1.78 29.66
N ALA A 613 -6.29 1.36 30.93
CA ALA A 613 -6.07 2.27 32.06
C ALA A 613 -4.62 2.80 32.15
N GLY A 614 -3.69 2.20 31.42
CA GLY A 614 -2.28 2.54 31.39
C GLY A 614 -1.62 1.99 30.13
N PHE A 615 -0.31 2.18 30.02
CA PHE A 615 0.46 1.74 28.86
C PHE A 615 0.45 0.21 28.66
N PRO A 616 0.57 -0.28 27.42
CA PRO A 616 0.68 0.50 26.19
C PRO A 616 -0.66 1.07 25.73
N ILE A 617 -0.62 2.21 25.01
CA ILE A 617 -1.77 2.78 24.31
C ILE A 617 -1.36 3.21 22.90
N LYS A 618 -2.20 2.91 21.91
CA LYS A 618 -1.97 3.32 20.52
C LYS A 618 -2.98 4.37 20.07
N PHE A 619 -2.47 5.47 19.53
CA PHE A 619 -3.27 6.49 18.85
C PHE A 619 -3.13 6.36 17.33
N ALA A 620 -4.24 6.49 16.62
CA ALA A 620 -4.22 6.86 15.21
C ALA A 620 -4.33 8.40 15.12
N VAL A 621 -3.55 9.02 14.24
CA VAL A 621 -3.51 10.48 14.07
C VAL A 621 -3.62 10.82 12.59
N VAL A 622 -4.61 11.62 12.23
CA VAL A 622 -4.86 12.05 10.84
C VAL A 622 -5.60 13.37 10.85
N GLY A 623 -5.18 14.36 10.06
CA GLY A 623 -5.91 15.61 9.82
C GLY A 623 -6.52 15.63 8.44
N ASP A 624 -7.43 16.58 8.20
CA ASP A 624 -7.79 16.99 6.83
C ASP A 624 -8.34 15.82 5.99
N LEU A 625 -9.24 15.05 6.62
CA LEU A 625 -9.78 13.80 6.06
C LEU A 625 -10.62 14.07 4.82
N GLY A 626 -11.61 14.96 4.92
CA GLY A 626 -12.64 15.14 3.90
C GLY A 626 -13.41 13.86 3.59
N GLN A 627 -13.86 13.72 2.35
CA GLN A 627 -14.63 12.56 1.90
C GLN A 627 -14.33 12.26 0.43
N THR A 628 -13.21 11.60 0.18
CA THR A 628 -12.80 11.11 -1.15
C THR A 628 -12.43 9.63 -1.08
N ASP A 629 -12.16 9.00 -2.23
CA ASP A 629 -11.62 7.64 -2.22
C ASP A 629 -10.24 7.56 -1.54
N TRP A 630 -9.50 8.68 -1.41
CA TRP A 630 -8.31 8.73 -0.55
C TRP A 630 -8.67 8.67 0.92
N THR A 631 -9.70 9.40 1.34
CA THR A 631 -10.23 9.28 2.70
C THR A 631 -10.59 7.85 3.02
N THR A 632 -11.28 7.14 2.11
CA THR A 632 -11.61 5.71 2.31
C THR A 632 -10.36 4.84 2.43
N SER A 633 -9.34 5.06 1.58
CA SER A 633 -8.05 4.35 1.69
C SER A 633 -7.37 4.62 3.04
N THR A 634 -7.31 5.88 3.48
CA THR A 634 -6.75 6.27 4.78
C THR A 634 -7.50 5.60 5.93
N LEU A 635 -8.84 5.62 5.90
CA LEU A 635 -9.67 4.97 6.93
C LEU A 635 -9.51 3.44 6.91
N ASP A 636 -9.43 2.81 5.74
CA ASP A 636 -9.18 1.36 5.61
C ASP A 636 -7.82 0.99 6.20
N HIS A 637 -6.78 1.79 5.95
CA HIS A 637 -5.46 1.60 6.54
C HIS A 637 -5.51 1.75 8.07
N ILE A 638 -6.15 2.80 8.58
CA ILE A 638 -6.31 3.01 10.02
C ILE A 638 -7.12 1.86 10.65
N SER A 639 -8.11 1.30 9.96
CA SER A 639 -8.90 0.17 10.47
C SER A 639 -8.04 -1.06 10.80
N LYS A 640 -6.89 -1.21 10.12
CA LYS A 640 -5.93 -2.31 10.30
C LYS A 640 -4.92 -2.05 11.44
N SER A 641 -4.81 -0.82 11.96
CA SER A 641 -3.81 -0.42 12.98
C SER A 641 -4.09 -0.92 14.40
N ASN A 642 -5.31 -1.42 14.67
CA ASN A 642 -5.82 -1.78 16.00
C ASN A 642 -5.57 -0.68 17.06
N TYR A 643 -5.81 0.57 16.70
CA TYR A 643 -5.70 1.73 17.58
C TYR A 643 -6.74 1.73 18.72
N ASP A 644 -6.44 2.46 19.80
CA ASP A 644 -7.33 2.63 20.96
C ASP A 644 -8.10 3.97 20.90
N VAL A 645 -7.46 5.04 20.41
CA VAL A 645 -8.04 6.39 20.32
C VAL A 645 -7.65 7.05 18.99
N MET A 646 -8.62 7.69 18.31
CA MET A 646 -8.37 8.49 17.11
C MET A 646 -8.20 9.97 17.50
N LEU A 647 -7.16 10.62 16.99
CA LEU A 647 -6.91 12.04 17.15
C LEU A 647 -6.97 12.75 15.79
N LEU A 648 -7.78 13.81 15.67
CA LEU A 648 -8.01 14.51 14.40
C LEU A 648 -7.86 16.04 14.58
N PRO A 649 -6.76 16.65 14.11
CA PRO A 649 -6.48 18.08 14.27
C PRO A 649 -7.21 18.98 13.26
N GLY A 650 -8.53 18.86 13.11
CA GLY A 650 -9.35 19.75 12.27
C GLY A 650 -9.52 19.33 10.80
N ASP A 651 -10.42 20.03 10.12
CA ASP A 651 -10.87 19.82 8.75
C ASP A 651 -11.44 18.42 8.53
N LEU A 652 -12.65 18.22 9.06
CA LEU A 652 -13.31 16.93 9.11
C LEU A 652 -13.93 16.59 7.76
N SER A 653 -15.00 17.30 7.39
CA SER A 653 -15.90 16.89 6.31
C SER A 653 -15.64 17.58 4.98
N TYR A 654 -15.01 18.76 4.99
CA TYR A 654 -14.96 19.68 3.84
C TYR A 654 -16.36 19.99 3.27
N ALA A 655 -17.37 20.01 4.15
CA ALA A 655 -18.72 20.43 3.80
C ALA A 655 -18.76 21.93 3.47
N ASP A 656 -18.00 22.72 4.22
CA ASP A 656 -17.86 24.17 4.14
C ASP A 656 -19.22 24.87 4.28
N THR A 657 -19.95 25.04 3.19
CA THR A 657 -21.29 25.63 3.20
C THR A 657 -22.36 24.66 2.69
N LEU A 658 -21.97 23.47 2.21
CA LEU A 658 -22.84 22.42 1.69
C LEU A 658 -23.12 21.35 2.75
N GLN A 659 -24.03 21.68 3.66
CA GLN A 659 -24.31 20.92 4.87
C GLN A 659 -24.65 19.42 4.72
N PRO A 660 -25.32 18.94 3.64
CA PRO A 660 -25.52 17.50 3.45
C PRO A 660 -24.20 16.69 3.41
N LEU A 661 -23.07 17.33 3.12
CA LEU A 661 -21.75 16.69 3.20
C LEU A 661 -21.33 16.33 4.62
N TRP A 662 -21.86 16.99 5.67
CA TRP A 662 -21.68 16.54 7.05
C TRP A 662 -22.39 15.22 7.32
N ASP A 663 -23.60 15.04 6.76
CA ASP A 663 -24.35 13.80 6.92
C ASP A 663 -23.66 12.63 6.21
N SER A 664 -23.22 12.88 4.97
CA SER A 664 -22.40 11.93 4.19
C SER A 664 -21.10 11.58 4.92
N PHE A 665 -20.38 12.57 5.47
CA PHE A 665 -19.16 12.33 6.24
C PHE A 665 -19.43 11.51 7.50
N GLY A 666 -20.49 11.81 8.25
CA GLY A 666 -20.88 11.06 9.44
C GLY A 666 -21.13 9.58 9.13
N GLN A 667 -21.78 9.28 8.01
CA GLN A 667 -21.97 7.90 7.54
C GLN A 667 -20.65 7.24 7.10
N LEU A 668 -19.77 7.99 6.43
CA LEU A 668 -18.49 7.49 5.96
C LEU A 668 -17.60 7.03 7.13
N VAL A 669 -17.60 7.77 8.24
CA VAL A 669 -16.73 7.48 9.39
C VAL A 669 -17.38 6.58 10.45
N GLU A 670 -18.71 6.44 10.48
CA GLU A 670 -19.45 5.61 11.45
C GLU A 670 -18.84 4.21 11.69
N PRO A 671 -18.40 3.45 10.66
CA PRO A 671 -17.84 2.10 10.89
C PRO A 671 -16.64 2.07 11.84
N LEU A 672 -15.87 3.16 11.92
CA LEU A 672 -14.73 3.31 12.84
C LEU A 672 -15.09 4.16 14.06
N ALA A 673 -15.83 5.26 13.84
CA ALA A 673 -16.18 6.22 14.88
C ALA A 673 -17.15 5.65 15.93
N SER A 674 -17.93 4.62 15.59
CA SER A 674 -18.77 3.89 16.56
C SER A 674 -17.99 2.89 17.44
N ARG A 675 -16.75 2.52 17.05
CA ARG A 675 -15.98 1.43 17.68
C ARG A 675 -14.85 1.91 18.59
N ARG A 676 -14.31 3.09 18.31
CA ARG A 676 -13.21 3.72 19.05
C ARG A 676 -13.51 5.20 19.27
N PRO A 677 -13.10 5.80 20.39
CA PRO A 677 -13.28 7.23 20.61
C PRO A 677 -12.53 8.07 19.59
N TRP A 678 -13.24 9.02 18.98
CA TRP A 678 -12.66 10.06 18.13
C TRP A 678 -12.61 11.37 18.92
N MET A 679 -11.41 11.93 19.02
CA MET A 679 -11.14 13.20 19.69
C MET A 679 -10.71 14.20 18.63
N VAL A 680 -11.56 15.17 18.37
CA VAL A 680 -11.44 16.07 17.21
C VAL A 680 -11.36 17.53 17.67
N THR A 681 -10.67 18.37 16.91
CA THR A 681 -10.80 19.84 17.04
C THR A 681 -11.26 20.43 15.71
N GLN A 682 -11.49 21.73 15.68
CA GLN A 682 -11.89 22.48 14.49
C GLN A 682 -10.68 22.83 13.61
N GLY A 683 -10.90 22.90 12.29
CA GLY A 683 -10.05 23.57 11.31
C GLY A 683 -10.78 24.74 10.63
N ASN A 684 -10.22 25.30 9.55
CA ASN A 684 -10.85 26.43 8.85
C ASN A 684 -12.12 26.00 8.10
N HIS A 685 -12.18 24.75 7.65
CA HIS A 685 -13.36 24.25 6.94
C HIS A 685 -14.57 24.09 7.88
N GLU A 686 -14.37 24.06 9.20
CA GLU A 686 -15.44 24.09 10.20
C GLU A 686 -15.96 25.49 10.55
N ILE A 687 -15.31 26.58 10.09
CA ILE A 687 -15.76 27.95 10.40
C ILE A 687 -17.18 28.18 9.84
N GLU A 688 -17.41 27.78 8.59
CA GLU A 688 -18.71 27.80 7.89
C GLU A 688 -19.49 29.12 8.01
N LYS A 689 -18.81 30.26 8.19
CA LYS A 689 -19.45 31.55 8.39
C LYS A 689 -19.69 32.25 7.06
N ILE A 690 -20.93 32.67 6.81
CA ILE A 690 -21.28 33.50 5.64
C ILE A 690 -21.72 34.89 6.13
N PRO A 691 -20.96 35.96 5.82
CA PRO A 691 -21.31 37.31 6.23
C PRO A 691 -22.76 37.66 5.89
N MET A 692 -23.49 38.22 6.86
CA MET A 692 -24.90 38.65 6.76
C MET A 692 -25.96 37.55 6.55
N VAL A 693 -25.58 36.31 6.20
CA VAL A 693 -26.51 35.19 5.94
C VAL A 693 -26.50 34.16 7.06
N HIS A 694 -25.31 33.79 7.55
CA HIS A 694 -25.12 32.89 8.69
C HIS A 694 -23.87 33.35 9.47
N SER A 695 -24.08 34.18 10.49
CA SER A 695 -22.99 34.88 11.19
C SER A 695 -22.32 34.09 12.31
N GLU A 696 -22.92 33.00 12.75
CA GLU A 696 -22.40 32.12 13.78
C GLU A 696 -21.40 31.12 13.17
N ALA A 697 -20.16 31.11 13.67
CA ALA A 697 -19.15 30.18 13.21
C ALA A 697 -19.26 28.83 13.93
N PHE A 698 -18.81 27.74 13.30
CA PHE A 698 -18.73 26.40 13.90
C PHE A 698 -20.06 25.77 14.31
N SER A 699 -21.20 26.25 13.79
CA SER A 699 -22.52 25.73 14.16
C SER A 699 -22.62 24.20 13.98
N SER A 700 -22.17 23.70 12.84
CA SER A 700 -22.23 22.27 12.48
C SER A 700 -21.27 21.42 13.32
N TYR A 701 -20.03 21.88 13.49
CA TYR A 701 -19.03 21.24 14.35
C TYR A 701 -19.52 21.13 15.80
N ASN A 702 -20.00 22.25 16.38
CA ASN A 702 -20.47 22.28 17.78
C ASN A 702 -21.71 21.42 18.01
N ALA A 703 -22.59 21.30 17.02
CA ALA A 703 -23.78 20.46 17.13
C ALA A 703 -23.45 18.98 16.99
N ARG A 704 -22.56 18.60 16.06
CA ARG A 704 -22.29 17.19 15.71
C ARG A 704 -21.22 16.56 16.59
N TRP A 705 -20.13 17.26 16.87
CA TRP A 705 -18.95 16.72 17.53
C TRP A 705 -18.75 17.36 18.90
N LEU A 706 -19.56 16.94 19.87
CA LEU A 706 -19.52 17.47 21.24
C LEU A 706 -18.41 16.80 22.06
N MET A 707 -17.35 17.57 22.31
CA MET A 707 -16.13 17.14 23.00
C MET A 707 -16.16 17.46 24.50
N PRO A 708 -15.27 16.90 25.34
CA PRO A 708 -15.34 17.02 26.80
C PRO A 708 -14.80 18.36 27.34
N PHE A 709 -15.21 19.48 26.73
CA PHE A 709 -14.70 20.80 27.09
C PHE A 709 -15.05 21.20 28.53
N GLU A 710 -16.27 20.92 28.99
CA GLU A 710 -16.68 21.22 30.36
C GLU A 710 -15.86 20.42 31.39
N GLN A 711 -15.58 19.14 31.11
CA GLN A 711 -14.79 18.27 31.99
C GLN A 711 -13.34 18.73 32.09
N SER A 712 -12.81 19.35 31.04
CA SER A 712 -11.50 20.02 31.04
C SER A 712 -11.49 21.40 31.70
N GLY A 713 -12.66 21.91 32.11
CA GLY A 713 -12.82 23.28 32.64
C GLY A 713 -12.72 24.37 31.59
N SER A 714 -12.87 24.02 30.30
CA SER A 714 -13.01 24.98 29.20
C SER A 714 -14.47 25.47 29.12
N THR A 715 -14.65 26.65 28.53
CA THR A 715 -15.97 27.25 28.25
C THR A 715 -16.39 27.08 26.80
N SER A 716 -15.60 26.36 25.98
CA SER A 716 -15.83 26.25 24.54
C SER A 716 -15.46 24.87 24.03
N ASN A 717 -16.30 24.32 23.16
CA ASN A 717 -16.05 23.06 22.45
C ASN A 717 -14.88 23.11 21.44
N LEU A 718 -14.33 24.31 21.19
CA LEU A 718 -13.23 24.54 20.25
C LEU A 718 -11.84 24.27 20.85
N TYR A 719 -11.74 24.16 22.18
CA TYR A 719 -10.49 23.84 22.86
C TYR A 719 -10.76 23.16 24.21
N TYR A 720 -10.06 22.06 24.48
CA TYR A 720 -10.29 21.22 25.64
C TYR A 720 -9.10 20.27 25.87
N SER A 721 -9.09 19.57 27.01
CA SER A 721 -8.09 18.54 27.32
C SER A 721 -8.74 17.26 27.85
N PHE A 722 -8.00 16.15 27.79
CA PHE A 722 -8.42 14.88 28.39
C PHE A 722 -7.19 14.03 28.76
N GLU A 723 -7.39 13.08 29.66
CA GLU A 723 -6.36 12.14 30.09
C GLU A 723 -6.75 10.71 29.69
N VAL A 724 -5.78 9.96 29.17
CA VAL A 724 -5.97 8.54 28.86
C VAL A 724 -4.64 7.78 28.99
N ALA A 725 -4.66 6.66 29.72
CA ALA A 725 -3.52 5.73 29.85
C ALA A 725 -2.16 6.37 30.18
N GLY A 726 -2.11 7.45 30.97
CA GLY A 726 -0.86 8.16 31.30
C GLY A 726 -0.43 9.21 30.26
N VAL A 727 -1.34 9.61 29.38
CA VAL A 727 -1.15 10.70 28.40
C VAL A 727 -2.15 11.81 28.72
N HIS A 728 -1.66 13.04 28.84
CA HIS A 728 -2.48 14.24 28.88
C HIS A 728 -2.48 14.87 27.48
N VAL A 729 -3.67 15.05 26.89
CA VAL A 729 -3.84 15.53 25.52
C VAL A 729 -4.60 16.84 25.55
N ILE A 730 -4.05 17.87 24.91
CA ILE A 730 -4.63 19.21 24.80
C ILE A 730 -5.02 19.45 23.34
N MET A 731 -6.28 19.80 23.10
CA MET A 731 -6.82 20.18 21.80
C MET A 731 -7.02 21.70 21.80
N LEU A 732 -6.30 22.41 20.94
CA LEU A 732 -6.38 23.87 20.81
C LEU A 732 -7.20 24.27 19.57
N GLY A 733 -7.81 25.45 19.65
CA GLY A 733 -8.55 26.07 18.56
C GLY A 733 -7.72 27.14 17.87
N SER A 734 -7.27 26.87 16.65
CA SER A 734 -6.50 27.83 15.83
C SER A 734 -7.34 29.03 15.35
N TYR A 735 -8.65 28.87 15.18
CA TYR A 735 -9.55 29.91 14.63
C TYR A 735 -10.52 30.50 15.68
N THR A 736 -10.10 30.49 16.94
CA THR A 736 -10.73 31.25 18.02
C THR A 736 -9.68 32.13 18.71
N ASP A 737 -10.11 33.08 19.53
CA ASP A 737 -9.16 34.00 20.18
C ASP A 737 -8.16 33.22 21.06
N PHE A 738 -6.89 33.37 20.73
CA PHE A 738 -5.74 32.74 21.39
C PHE A 738 -4.78 33.78 21.98
N GLY A 739 -5.08 35.07 21.84
CA GLY A 739 -4.19 36.14 22.34
C GLY A 739 -4.06 36.10 23.87
N PRO A 740 -2.98 36.67 24.44
CA PRO A 740 -2.86 36.81 25.88
C PRO A 740 -4.09 37.49 26.50
N GLY A 741 -4.70 36.82 27.50
CA GLY A 741 -5.93 37.29 28.16
C GLY A 741 -7.23 36.76 27.57
N SER A 742 -7.20 36.11 26.40
CA SER A 742 -8.35 35.40 25.83
C SER A 742 -8.79 34.23 26.71
N ALA A 743 -10.03 33.76 26.50
CA ALA A 743 -10.57 32.61 27.24
C ALA A 743 -9.73 31.34 27.03
N GLN A 744 -9.30 31.06 25.79
CA GLN A 744 -8.45 29.92 25.47
C GLN A 744 -7.07 30.03 26.12
N TYR A 745 -6.41 31.20 26.04
CA TYR A 745 -5.09 31.39 26.63
C TYR A 745 -5.10 31.20 28.15
N ASN A 746 -6.10 31.78 28.84
CA ASN A 746 -6.25 31.64 30.28
C ASN A 746 -6.58 30.20 30.68
N TRP A 747 -7.44 29.52 29.91
CA TRP A 747 -7.74 28.11 30.11
C TRP A 747 -6.47 27.24 29.96
N LEU A 748 -5.73 27.36 28.85
CA LEU A 748 -4.50 26.60 28.61
C LEU A 748 -3.46 26.82 29.71
N THR A 749 -3.29 28.06 30.15
CA THR A 749 -2.38 28.40 31.26
C THR A 749 -2.77 27.68 32.56
N ASN A 750 -4.07 27.55 32.83
CA ASN A 750 -4.58 26.86 34.02
C ASN A 750 -4.56 25.34 33.87
N ASP A 751 -4.81 24.82 32.68
CA ASP A 751 -4.76 23.40 32.35
C ASP A 751 -3.34 22.85 32.50
N LEU A 752 -2.34 23.50 31.91
CA LEU A 752 -0.92 23.13 32.03
C LEU A 752 -0.42 23.11 33.48
N LYS A 753 -0.94 23.99 34.35
CA LYS A 753 -0.59 23.99 35.79
C LYS A 753 -1.14 22.78 36.54
N LYS A 754 -2.19 22.12 36.04
CA LYS A 754 -2.80 20.94 36.65
C LYS A 754 -2.11 19.64 36.23
N VAL A 755 -1.31 19.66 35.16
CA VAL A 755 -0.65 18.47 34.62
C VAL A 755 0.37 17.92 35.64
N ASP A 756 0.05 16.76 36.21
CA ASP A 756 0.97 15.98 37.03
C ASP A 756 1.71 14.95 36.16
N ARG A 757 2.96 15.25 35.80
CA ARG A 757 3.79 14.38 34.95
C ARG A 757 4.17 13.05 35.60
N THR A 758 3.88 12.84 36.88
CA THR A 758 4.02 11.51 37.51
C THR A 758 2.82 10.60 37.21
N LYS A 759 1.64 11.20 36.95
CA LYS A 759 0.41 10.51 36.51
C LYS A 759 0.35 10.43 34.99
N THR A 760 0.60 11.54 34.31
CA THR A 760 0.58 11.68 32.85
C THR A 760 1.96 12.07 32.31
N PRO A 761 2.91 11.12 32.25
CA PRO A 761 4.27 11.39 31.79
C PRO A 761 4.36 11.91 30.36
N TRP A 762 3.36 11.67 29.52
CA TRP A 762 3.27 12.19 28.15
C TRP A 762 2.33 13.37 28.07
N LEU A 763 2.78 14.46 27.44
CA LEU A 763 1.97 15.65 27.19
C LEU A 763 1.94 15.94 25.69
N LEU A 764 0.77 15.81 25.09
CA LEU A 764 0.53 16.02 23.66
C LEU A 764 -0.35 17.25 23.44
N VAL A 765 -0.08 17.97 22.37
CA VAL A 765 -0.93 19.08 21.91
C VAL A 765 -1.36 18.84 20.47
N LEU A 766 -2.61 19.15 20.16
CA LEU A 766 -3.15 19.16 18.81
C LEU A 766 -3.73 20.54 18.53
N LEU A 767 -3.49 21.04 17.33
CA LEU A 767 -3.99 22.31 16.82
C LEU A 767 -4.13 22.17 15.30
N HIS A 768 -4.85 23.04 14.61
CA HIS A 768 -5.04 22.87 13.17
C HIS A 768 -3.90 23.50 12.36
N ALA A 769 -3.66 24.80 12.53
CA ALA A 769 -2.71 25.58 11.73
C ALA A 769 -1.23 25.42 12.22
N PRO A 770 -0.33 24.77 11.46
CA PRO A 770 1.01 24.39 11.94
C PRO A 770 1.91 25.61 12.22
N TRP A 771 2.46 25.68 13.43
CA TRP A 771 3.42 26.73 13.82
C TRP A 771 4.78 26.64 13.12
N TYR A 772 5.15 25.43 12.72
CA TYR A 772 6.35 25.12 11.95
C TYR A 772 5.93 24.39 10.69
N ASN A 773 6.27 24.97 9.54
CA ASN A 773 5.86 24.50 8.23
C ASN A 773 6.93 24.92 7.22
N SER A 774 7.52 23.98 6.47
CA SER A 774 8.41 24.30 5.35
C SER A 774 7.74 24.11 3.99
N ASN A 775 6.46 23.73 3.96
CA ASN A 775 5.65 23.76 2.75
C ASN A 775 5.35 25.20 2.35
N THR A 776 5.30 25.49 1.05
CA THR A 776 4.93 26.83 0.57
C THR A 776 3.45 27.15 0.79
N ALA A 777 2.59 26.14 0.92
CA ALA A 777 1.19 26.32 1.31
C ALA A 777 1.10 26.87 2.74
N HIS A 778 0.15 27.78 2.97
CA HIS A 778 -0.17 28.34 4.28
C HIS A 778 0.97 29.10 4.98
N GLN A 779 1.97 29.57 4.22
CA GLN A 779 3.02 30.43 4.76
C GLN A 779 2.46 31.82 5.12
N GLY A 780 2.78 32.30 6.32
CA GLY A 780 2.44 33.66 6.77
C GLY A 780 1.02 33.85 7.29
N GLU A 781 0.26 32.77 7.53
CA GLU A 781 -1.09 32.88 8.11
C GLU A 781 -1.05 33.26 9.59
N TYR A 782 -1.95 34.17 10.00
CA TYR A 782 -2.01 34.75 11.35
C TYR A 782 -2.28 33.69 12.42
N GLU A 783 -3.10 32.71 12.09
CA GLU A 783 -3.45 31.59 12.96
C GLU A 783 -2.25 30.67 13.21
N SER A 784 -1.27 30.63 12.30
CA SER A 784 -0.01 29.94 12.50
C SER A 784 0.99 30.81 13.30
N TYR A 785 1.40 31.97 12.76
CA TYR A 785 2.48 32.75 13.38
C TYR A 785 2.01 33.51 14.64
N GLY A 786 0.77 34.00 14.67
CA GLY A 786 0.20 34.74 15.79
C GLY A 786 -0.06 33.84 17.00
N MET A 787 -0.56 32.63 16.75
CA MET A 787 -0.78 31.65 17.82
C MET A 787 0.55 31.14 18.38
N LYS A 788 1.55 30.84 17.52
CA LYS A 788 2.92 30.53 17.94
C LYS A 788 3.49 31.62 18.84
N ASN A 789 3.42 32.89 18.40
CA ASN A 789 3.93 34.02 19.17
C ASN A 789 3.24 34.16 20.54
N SER A 790 1.96 33.78 20.64
CA SER A 790 1.20 33.87 21.89
C SER A 790 1.50 32.70 22.83
N MET A 791 1.54 31.46 22.32
CA MET A 791 1.43 30.25 23.14
C MET A 791 2.67 29.35 23.14
N GLU A 792 3.67 29.56 22.27
CA GLU A 792 4.85 28.69 22.20
C GLU A 792 5.61 28.61 23.52
N ASP A 793 5.73 29.72 24.24
CA ASP A 793 6.40 29.75 25.54
C ASP A 793 5.65 28.95 26.60
N LEU A 794 4.31 28.89 26.55
CA LEU A 794 3.52 28.06 27.46
C LEU A 794 3.82 26.57 27.23
N LEU A 795 3.82 26.12 25.98
CA LEU A 795 4.07 24.72 25.63
C LEU A 795 5.52 24.31 25.94
N PHE A 796 6.49 25.17 25.63
CA PHE A 796 7.90 24.94 25.92
C PHE A 796 8.16 24.81 27.43
N ASN A 797 7.60 25.73 28.22
CA ASN A 797 7.78 25.73 29.68
C ASN A 797 7.11 24.51 30.33
N ALA A 798 5.98 24.04 29.81
CA ALA A 798 5.33 22.81 30.27
C ALA A 798 5.99 21.52 29.79
N ARG A 799 7.05 21.61 28.96
CA ARG A 799 7.74 20.48 28.34
C ARG A 799 6.78 19.56 27.59
N VAL A 800 5.97 20.16 26.72
CA VAL A 800 5.13 19.41 25.76
C VAL A 800 6.03 18.51 24.91
N ASP A 801 5.67 17.24 24.79
CA ASP A 801 6.50 16.26 24.09
C ASP A 801 6.37 16.40 22.57
N ILE A 802 5.13 16.52 22.09
CA ILE A 802 4.77 16.53 20.66
C ILE A 802 3.59 17.48 20.43
N VAL A 803 3.63 18.20 19.30
CA VAL A 803 2.53 18.97 18.75
C VAL A 803 2.16 18.39 17.38
N PHE A 804 0.91 17.98 17.21
CA PHE A 804 0.36 17.56 15.91
C PHE A 804 -0.50 18.68 15.30
N ALA A 805 -0.37 18.88 14.00
CA ALA A 805 -1.12 19.85 13.23
C ALA A 805 -1.60 19.30 11.90
N GLY A 806 -2.75 19.77 11.41
CA GLY A 806 -3.29 19.44 10.08
C GLY A 806 -2.93 20.51 9.04
N HIS A 807 -3.94 20.97 8.31
CA HIS A 807 -4.03 22.16 7.45
C HIS A 807 -3.19 22.11 6.17
N VAL A 808 -1.89 21.89 6.31
CA VAL A 808 -1.01 21.71 5.15
C VAL A 808 -1.19 20.28 4.66
N HIS A 809 -1.66 20.13 3.42
CA HIS A 809 -1.96 18.83 2.82
C HIS A 809 -0.72 18.01 2.43
N ALA A 810 0.10 17.71 3.42
CA ALA A 810 1.34 16.98 3.32
C ALA A 810 1.77 16.48 4.71
N TYR A 811 2.70 15.53 4.73
CA TYR A 811 3.38 15.13 5.94
C TYR A 811 4.69 15.91 6.13
N GLU A 812 4.92 16.40 7.34
CA GLU A 812 6.21 16.98 7.74
C GLU A 812 6.50 16.72 9.22
N ARG A 813 7.73 16.35 9.54
CA ARG A 813 8.21 16.19 10.92
C ARG A 813 9.48 16.99 11.15
N PHE A 814 9.42 17.83 12.18
CA PHE A 814 10.55 18.60 12.65
C PHE A 814 11.38 17.81 13.68
N THR A 815 12.58 18.32 13.96
CA THR A 815 13.31 17.97 15.18
C THR A 815 12.60 18.56 16.40
N ARG A 816 13.20 18.48 17.59
CA ARG A 816 12.73 19.29 18.73
C ARG A 816 13.08 20.76 18.47
N VAL A 817 12.09 21.65 18.45
CA VAL A 817 12.26 23.06 18.06
C VAL A 817 11.69 23.98 19.12
N TYR A 818 12.32 25.13 19.31
CA TYR A 818 11.81 26.25 20.10
C TYR A 818 12.37 27.56 19.55
N LYS A 819 11.52 28.58 19.35
CA LYS A 819 11.90 29.87 18.77
C LYS A 819 12.74 29.72 17.49
N ASP A 820 12.24 28.92 16.56
CA ASP A 820 12.86 28.67 15.24
C ASP A 820 14.19 27.92 15.24
N ASN A 821 14.68 27.51 16.41
CA ASN A 821 15.97 26.85 16.56
C ASN A 821 15.80 25.42 17.09
N ALA A 822 16.69 24.52 16.64
CA ALA A 822 16.77 23.18 17.21
C ALA A 822 17.06 23.28 18.73
N ASN A 823 16.19 22.67 19.54
CA ASN A 823 16.26 22.74 20.98
C ASN A 823 15.86 21.40 21.59
N ASN A 824 16.78 20.74 22.30
CA ASN A 824 16.55 19.39 22.85
C ASN A 824 15.40 19.30 23.88
N CYS A 825 14.93 20.44 24.41
CA CYS A 825 13.82 20.50 25.36
C CYS A 825 12.55 21.11 24.76
N GLY A 826 12.55 21.43 23.46
CA GLY A 826 11.36 21.82 22.72
C GLY A 826 10.48 20.62 22.33
N PRO A 827 9.22 20.87 21.98
CA PRO A 827 8.35 19.84 21.41
C PRO A 827 8.85 19.38 20.03
N ILE A 828 8.47 18.16 19.65
CA ILE A 828 8.52 17.74 18.24
C ILE A 828 7.25 18.26 17.57
N TYR A 829 7.38 19.00 16.47
CA TYR A 829 6.24 19.45 15.67
C TYR A 829 6.04 18.51 14.48
N MET A 830 4.80 18.10 14.24
CA MET A 830 4.41 17.25 13.13
C MET A 830 3.18 17.82 12.42
N THR A 831 3.26 17.95 11.11
CA THR A 831 2.15 18.23 10.20
C THR A 831 1.66 16.91 9.62
N ILE A 832 0.36 16.65 9.72
CA ILE A 832 -0.34 15.40 9.38
C ILE A 832 -1.67 15.70 8.67
N GLY A 833 -1.71 16.79 7.88
CA GLY A 833 -2.90 17.23 7.13
C GLY A 833 -3.13 16.45 5.82
N ASP A 834 -2.57 15.26 5.73
CA ASP A 834 -2.52 14.43 4.54
C ASP A 834 -3.61 13.33 4.52
N GLY A 835 -4.76 13.58 5.14
CA GLY A 835 -5.82 12.58 5.32
C GLY A 835 -6.56 12.14 4.05
N GLY A 836 -6.54 12.94 2.99
CA GLY A 836 -7.14 12.57 1.70
C GLY A 836 -8.23 13.49 1.19
N ASN A 837 -8.33 14.73 1.66
CA ASN A 837 -9.37 15.64 1.21
C ASN A 837 -9.33 15.97 -0.30
N ARG A 838 -10.40 16.64 -0.75
CA ARG A 838 -10.64 16.95 -2.17
C ARG A 838 -9.69 17.99 -2.78
N GLU A 839 -9.00 18.79 -1.97
CA GLU A 839 -8.14 19.87 -2.47
C GLU A 839 -6.78 19.34 -2.96
N GLY A 840 -6.43 18.11 -2.58
CA GLY A 840 -5.21 17.46 -3.04
C GLY A 840 -3.97 17.83 -2.23
N LEU A 841 -2.81 17.35 -2.68
CA LEU A 841 -1.55 17.46 -1.95
C LEU A 841 -0.84 18.80 -2.16
N ALA A 842 -0.34 19.37 -1.06
CA ALA A 842 0.57 20.51 -1.08
C ALA A 842 1.99 20.06 -1.43
N SER A 843 2.34 20.03 -2.72
CA SER A 843 3.57 19.36 -3.19
C SER A 843 4.87 20.17 -3.09
N LYS A 844 4.80 21.48 -2.87
CA LYS A 844 5.93 22.40 -2.96
C LYS A 844 6.47 22.79 -1.59
N TYR A 845 7.79 22.66 -1.40
CA TYR A 845 8.47 23.03 -0.17
C TYR A 845 9.50 24.14 -0.41
N ILE A 846 9.86 24.84 0.67
CA ILE A 846 10.95 25.81 0.70
C ILE A 846 12.27 25.05 0.50
N ASP A 847 13.09 25.53 -0.43
CA ASP A 847 14.43 25.02 -0.70
C ASP A 847 15.51 26.10 -0.47
N PRO A 848 16.65 25.75 0.16
CA PRO A 848 17.00 24.43 0.69
C PRO A 848 16.14 24.03 1.90
N LYS A 849 16.00 22.71 2.14
CA LYS A 849 15.26 22.19 3.31
C LYS A 849 15.80 22.81 4.61
N PRO A 850 14.94 23.44 5.44
CA PRO A 850 15.37 23.97 6.74
C PRO A 850 15.98 22.85 7.60
N GLU A 851 17.07 23.14 8.32
CA GLU A 851 17.75 22.13 9.15
C GLU A 851 16.85 21.53 10.25
N THR A 852 15.86 22.31 10.70
CA THR A 852 14.87 21.89 11.69
C THR A 852 13.83 20.93 11.12
N SER A 853 13.61 20.92 9.80
CA SER A 853 12.73 19.97 9.09
C SER A 853 13.47 18.66 8.82
N VAL A 854 13.12 17.61 9.55
CA VAL A 854 13.82 16.32 9.49
C VAL A 854 13.32 15.49 8.31
N PHE A 855 12.01 15.34 8.21
CA PHE A 855 11.33 14.59 7.16
C PHE A 855 10.17 15.40 6.61
N ARG A 856 9.96 15.38 5.29
CA ARG A 856 8.83 16.05 4.63
C ARG A 856 8.49 15.33 3.34
N GLU A 857 7.21 15.06 3.12
CA GLU A 857 6.69 14.38 1.94
C GLU A 857 5.22 14.76 1.72
N ALA A 858 4.82 15.11 0.50
CA ALA A 858 3.39 15.29 0.22
C ALA A 858 2.89 14.06 -0.52
N SER A 859 2.33 13.17 0.29
CA SER A 859 1.62 11.95 -0.05
C SER A 859 0.49 11.83 0.96
N PHE A 860 -0.62 11.18 0.61
CA PHE A 860 -1.69 10.92 1.58
C PHE A 860 -1.28 9.83 2.56
N GLY A 861 -1.81 9.86 3.77
CA GLY A 861 -1.39 8.93 4.80
C GLY A 861 -2.04 9.15 6.15
N HIS A 862 -1.50 8.46 7.14
CA HIS A 862 -1.87 8.61 8.54
C HIS A 862 -0.69 8.28 9.45
N GLY A 863 -0.77 8.74 10.69
CA GLY A 863 0.17 8.44 11.75
C GLY A 863 -0.33 7.39 12.72
N GLU A 864 0.59 6.58 13.23
CA GLU A 864 0.39 5.79 14.44
C GLU A 864 1.37 6.25 15.52
N PHE A 865 0.85 6.53 16.71
CA PHE A 865 1.63 6.89 17.89
C PHE A 865 1.42 5.82 18.97
N ASP A 866 2.40 4.93 19.12
CA ASP A 866 2.40 3.83 20.09
C ASP A 866 3.17 4.23 21.34
N VAL A 867 2.45 4.54 22.42
CA VAL A 867 3.05 4.88 23.71
C VAL A 867 3.26 3.61 24.51
N VAL A 868 4.51 3.14 24.52
CA VAL A 868 4.87 1.85 25.11
C VAL A 868 4.94 1.92 26.63
N ASN A 869 5.44 3.03 27.18
CA ASN A 869 5.56 3.25 28.62
C ASN A 869 5.76 4.74 28.95
N ALA A 870 5.96 5.04 30.23
CA ALA A 870 6.17 6.39 30.76
C ALA A 870 7.40 7.15 30.23
N THR A 871 8.20 6.57 29.33
CA THR A 871 9.44 7.19 28.83
C THR A 871 9.62 7.07 27.33
N HIS A 872 9.11 6.01 26.70
CA HIS A 872 9.30 5.72 25.27
C HIS A 872 7.97 5.56 24.54
N ALA A 873 7.90 6.18 23.36
CA ALA A 873 6.84 5.99 22.39
C ALA A 873 7.45 5.85 20.99
N GLN A 874 6.77 5.14 20.10
CA GLN A 874 7.13 5.04 18.70
C GLN A 874 6.13 5.81 17.86
N TRP A 875 6.65 6.66 16.97
CA TRP A 875 5.88 7.26 15.90
C TRP A 875 6.21 6.56 14.59
N THR A 876 5.17 6.26 13.81
CA THR A 876 5.27 5.81 12.41
C THR A 876 4.27 6.58 11.58
N TRP A 877 4.74 7.18 10.48
CA TRP A 877 3.86 7.71 9.44
C TRP A 877 3.78 6.70 8.28
N HIS A 878 2.55 6.39 7.90
CA HIS A 878 2.21 5.42 6.87
C HIS A 878 1.66 6.16 5.66
N ARG A 879 2.39 6.10 4.56
CA ARG A 879 1.93 6.59 3.26
C ARG A 879 0.93 5.62 2.67
N ASN A 880 -0.11 6.15 2.03
CA ASN A 880 -1.00 5.40 1.18
C ASN A 880 -0.34 5.22 -0.20
N ASP A 881 0.14 4.00 -0.48
CA ASP A 881 0.65 3.61 -1.78
C ASP A 881 -0.32 2.59 -2.38
N ASP A 882 -1.28 3.07 -3.18
CA ASP A 882 -2.43 2.30 -3.65
C ASP A 882 -3.25 1.65 -2.51
N ASP A 883 -3.16 0.32 -2.37
CA ASP A 883 -3.92 -0.53 -1.42
C ASP A 883 -3.10 -0.90 -0.16
N GLU A 884 -1.84 -0.47 -0.07
CA GLU A 884 -0.93 -0.82 1.02
C GLU A 884 -0.50 0.40 1.85
N ALA A 885 -0.44 0.22 3.16
CA ALA A 885 0.10 1.20 4.09
C ALA A 885 1.61 0.99 4.23
N VAL A 886 2.42 1.93 3.72
CA VAL A 886 3.89 1.83 3.75
C VAL A 886 4.45 2.77 4.80
N VAL A 887 5.08 2.21 5.83
CA VAL A 887 5.84 2.99 6.83
C VAL A 887 6.97 3.74 6.13
N SER A 888 6.79 5.05 5.95
CA SER A 888 7.69 5.90 5.17
C SER A 888 8.55 6.79 6.07
N ASP A 889 8.08 7.10 7.29
CA ASP A 889 8.88 7.73 8.33
C ASP A 889 8.63 7.09 9.70
N THR A 890 9.67 7.00 10.53
CA THR A 890 9.58 6.45 11.88
C THR A 890 10.60 7.05 12.83
N ILE A 891 10.19 7.24 14.09
CA ILE A 891 11.07 7.70 15.16
C ILE A 891 10.66 7.10 16.51
N TRP A 892 11.66 6.71 17.30
CA TRP A 892 11.48 6.46 18.73
C TRP A 892 11.66 7.77 19.48
N ILE A 893 10.64 8.13 20.26
CA ILE A 893 10.57 9.37 21.02
C ILE A 893 10.78 9.03 22.48
N THR A 894 11.67 9.77 23.13
CA THR A 894 11.82 9.78 24.58
C THR A 894 11.15 11.03 25.12
N ASN A 895 10.26 10.88 26.11
CA ASN A 895 9.58 12.03 26.69
C ASN A 895 10.55 12.97 27.41
N LEU A 896 10.16 14.24 27.54
CA LEU A 896 11.02 15.29 28.06
C LEU A 896 11.28 15.18 29.56
N VAL A 897 10.34 14.61 30.32
CA VAL A 897 10.46 14.46 31.79
C VAL A 897 11.51 13.41 32.18
N SER A 898 11.73 12.39 31.35
CA SER A 898 12.81 11.42 31.56
C SER A 898 14.19 11.95 31.15
N SER A 899 14.26 13.12 30.47
CA SER A 899 15.51 13.76 30.07
C SER A 899 16.07 14.63 31.21
N PRO A 900 17.23 14.30 31.81
CA PRO A 900 17.78 15.07 32.92
C PRO A 900 18.06 16.53 32.57
N SER A 901 18.35 16.83 31.30
CA SER A 901 18.64 18.19 30.81
C SER A 901 17.39 19.06 30.61
N CYS A 902 16.18 18.46 30.68
CA CYS A 902 14.92 19.15 30.42
C CYS A 902 13.97 19.17 31.62
N LYS A 903 14.42 18.68 32.78
CA LYS A 903 13.66 18.77 34.03
C LYS A 903 13.32 20.23 34.34
N ILE A 904 12.05 20.46 34.67
CA ILE A 904 11.52 21.77 35.11
C ILE A 904 11.90 21.96 36.58
#